data_AF-A0A925QQ56-F1
#
_entry.id   AF-A0A925QQ56-F1
#
_cell.length_a   1.000
_cell.length_b   1.000
_cell.length_c   1.000
_cell.angle_alpha   90.00
_cell.angle_beta   90.00
_cell.angle_gamma   90.00
#
_symmetry.space_group_name_H-M   'P 1'
#
loop_
_entity.id
_entity.type
_entity.pdbx_description
1 polymer ?
#
loop_
_entity_poly.entity_id
_entity_poly.type
_entity_poly.pdbx_seq_one_letter_code
_entity_poly.pdbx_strand_id
1 'polypeptide(L)'
;KLDALDEAKAEVDRLKAEYDAAYAALQPRQQAAASSEPQYAKLQPQQQEIATAQSTMEAAAQAGEYEQANTQAAELGGKLDALEEAKAEIDRQKEEYEAALAEIKPRLDALSVSEPQYAKLQPQQQEIATAQSTMEAAAQAGEYEQANTQVTELGGKLDVFEEAKAEIDRQKEEYDSALADLQPRLQAASAATQPEYASLQPQVQEMATAQSTMEAVAQAGDYEQALSQVEALGAKLEAFDEAKQAVDEQKQGYESALAELQPRLTAVSSSDAKFVKLQPQQQAIAQAQSDMEAAAQAGDYAKALEQAQALGTLLDEFEAALKDIAGKKDEFQAAWDGLHEKFDGAAKAPSKKLEDAHAAIVKDKADMDAKAAAEDYEGALAVVQAMGPKLDAYETATSAWEAQKTEYDTLLSTLQPRLAKAATATAEKLKAPQAELASGQKSMETAALVGDYDEAITTGKDLATKLDAFEKSAEGASLIELGGEVTIAEKPFLKQKFAYAEGAAKVGGSVKFGPAADAEPGSATKDQVSQSVLEKAADVISKGKWDFTGGLKGNPGDKEVGLAINATFSCEWGPAKLEFAPAELSLLSVSKEKGVSGPKIAFANASFSYKVAAGVDVGGCKIDFSPALSFTIEITPDYVAIGAQALKQLAIEAIAVDAAALASAAAVVALPLAAAVAMGAGMYQEAQNMKADSEAIATALPARKKAAEAAASYAKTMTGGGSGDASAEAQLAQIMEKSHATREEAIAAVVKAQGTYAAIRARELQRIKDAMFARACAAFDEGHKADFGILERQGPDWGFRGSYRKRLRMILFADD
;
A
#
# COMPACT_ATOMS: atom_id res chain seq x y z
N LYS A 1 156.56 25.36 -27.65
CA LYS A 1 156.04 24.94 -26.32
C LYS A 1 155.59 26.14 -25.48
N LEU A 2 156.29 27.29 -25.50
CA LEU A 2 155.79 28.53 -24.91
C LEU A 2 154.60 29.11 -25.71
N ASP A 3 154.68 29.21 -27.04
CA ASP A 3 153.60 29.79 -27.86
C ASP A 3 152.23 29.09 -27.70
N ALA A 4 152.22 27.75 -27.54
CA ALA A 4 150.99 26.98 -27.30
C ALA A 4 150.43 27.14 -25.87
N LEU A 5 151.28 27.49 -24.90
CA LEU A 5 150.85 27.80 -23.53
C LEU A 5 150.23 29.20 -23.49
N ASP A 6 150.81 30.15 -24.22
CA ASP A 6 150.29 31.52 -24.35
C ASP A 6 148.97 31.55 -25.13
N GLU A 7 148.81 30.71 -26.15
CA GLU A 7 147.56 30.52 -26.90
C GLU A 7 146.47 29.87 -26.03
N ALA A 8 146.80 28.82 -25.26
CA ALA A 8 145.85 28.21 -24.31
C ALA A 8 145.45 29.16 -23.17
N LYS A 9 146.38 30.00 -22.70
CA LYS A 9 146.09 31.04 -21.70
C LYS A 9 145.17 32.12 -22.27
N ALA A 10 145.43 32.58 -23.50
CA ALA A 10 144.58 33.55 -24.18
C ALA A 10 143.17 33.00 -24.44
N GLU A 11 143.03 31.71 -24.75
CA GLU A 11 141.75 31.05 -24.92
C GLU A 11 140.96 30.94 -23.61
N VAL A 12 141.62 30.58 -22.50
CA VAL A 12 141.01 30.57 -21.17
C VAL A 12 140.59 31.98 -20.73
N ASP A 13 141.44 33.00 -20.96
CA ASP A 13 141.12 34.39 -20.64
C ASP A 13 139.94 34.92 -21.49
N ARG A 14 139.84 34.48 -22.76
CA ARG A 14 138.70 34.78 -23.64
C ARG A 14 137.42 34.12 -23.13
N LEU A 15 137.44 32.81 -22.87
CA LEU A 15 136.29 32.05 -22.37
C LEU A 15 135.80 32.59 -21.02
N LYS A 16 136.73 33.02 -20.15
CA LYS A 16 136.40 33.70 -18.90
C LYS A 16 135.72 35.04 -19.12
N ALA A 17 136.21 35.87 -20.04
CA ALA A 17 135.57 37.14 -20.36
C ALA A 17 134.16 36.96 -20.95
N GLU A 18 133.98 35.92 -21.78
CA GLU A 18 132.66 35.51 -22.30
C GLU A 18 131.73 35.06 -21.17
N TYR A 19 132.25 34.27 -20.21
CA TYR A 19 131.51 33.85 -19.01
C TYR A 19 131.09 35.02 -18.14
N ASP A 20 132.02 35.92 -17.81
CA ASP A 20 131.74 37.08 -16.97
C ASP A 20 130.67 37.98 -17.61
N ALA A 21 130.70 38.13 -18.94
CA ALA A 21 129.68 38.85 -19.70
C ALA A 21 128.32 38.14 -19.71
N ALA A 22 128.30 36.82 -19.94
CA ALA A 22 127.08 36.02 -19.91
C ALA A 22 126.44 36.00 -18.51
N TYR A 23 127.25 35.81 -17.48
CA TYR A 23 126.81 35.82 -16.09
C TYR A 23 126.26 37.20 -15.69
N ALA A 24 126.93 38.30 -16.07
CA ALA A 24 126.42 39.65 -15.83
C ALA A 24 125.06 39.91 -16.51
N ALA A 25 124.81 39.32 -17.69
CA ALA A 25 123.52 39.41 -18.37
C ALA A 25 122.41 38.58 -17.70
N LEU A 26 122.76 37.42 -17.13
CA LEU A 26 121.81 36.54 -16.44
C LEU A 26 121.48 36.99 -15.02
N GLN A 27 122.40 37.67 -14.34
CA GLN A 27 122.26 38.12 -12.95
C GLN A 27 120.95 38.90 -12.65
N PRO A 28 120.54 39.93 -13.43
CA PRO A 28 119.27 40.61 -13.17
C PRO A 28 118.05 39.72 -13.39
N ARG A 29 118.11 38.77 -14.35
CA ARG A 29 117.03 37.83 -14.64
C ARG A 29 116.89 36.77 -13.55
N GLN A 30 118.00 36.29 -13.01
CA GLN A 30 118.01 35.41 -11.84
C GLN A 30 117.44 36.10 -10.59
N GLN A 31 117.78 37.37 -10.38
CA GLN A 31 117.19 38.15 -9.29
C GLN A 31 115.68 38.33 -9.48
N ALA A 32 115.23 38.64 -10.70
CA ALA A 32 113.81 38.73 -11.03
C ALA A 32 113.08 37.39 -10.83
N ALA A 33 113.67 36.27 -11.24
CA ALA A 33 113.14 34.92 -11.03
C ALA A 33 113.11 34.51 -9.54
N ALA A 34 114.07 34.96 -8.74
CA ALA A 34 114.10 34.70 -7.29
C ALA A 34 113.14 35.61 -6.49
N SER A 35 112.75 36.75 -7.06
CA SER A 35 111.81 37.71 -6.45
C SER A 35 110.39 37.62 -7.00
N SER A 36 110.16 36.86 -8.08
CA SER A 36 108.81 36.49 -8.51
C SER A 36 108.11 35.69 -7.40
N GLU A 37 106.87 36.09 -7.08
CA GLU A 37 106.14 35.63 -5.91
C GLU A 37 106.03 34.10 -5.81
N PRO A 38 106.05 33.52 -4.60
CA PRO A 38 105.84 32.08 -4.37
C PRO A 38 104.40 31.59 -4.68
N GLN A 39 103.57 32.39 -5.35
CA GLN A 39 102.13 32.16 -5.53
C GLN A 39 101.81 31.14 -6.65
N TYR A 40 102.68 30.95 -7.64
CA TYR A 40 102.42 29.99 -8.73
C TYR A 40 103.08 28.65 -8.46
N ALA A 41 102.33 27.74 -7.82
CA ALA A 41 102.80 26.39 -7.51
C ALA A 41 103.34 25.64 -8.75
N LYS A 42 102.74 25.86 -9.93
CA LYS A 42 103.18 25.28 -11.22
C LYS A 42 104.61 25.70 -11.64
N LEU A 43 105.12 26.85 -11.17
CA LEU A 43 106.46 27.33 -11.51
C LEU A 43 107.56 26.82 -10.56
N GLN A 44 107.21 26.22 -9.42
CA GLN A 44 108.19 25.72 -8.44
C GLN A 44 109.19 24.70 -9.02
N PRO A 45 108.78 23.71 -9.85
CA PRO A 45 109.72 22.78 -10.46
C PRO A 45 110.76 23.48 -11.35
N GLN A 46 110.33 24.46 -12.15
CA GLN A 46 111.23 25.23 -13.03
C GLN A 46 112.20 26.11 -12.23
N GLN A 47 111.74 26.73 -11.13
CA GLN A 47 112.62 27.48 -10.24
C GLN A 47 113.69 26.60 -9.59
N GLN A 48 113.34 25.36 -9.21
CA GLN A 48 114.31 24.41 -8.66
C GLN A 48 115.35 23.97 -9.71
N GLU A 49 114.92 23.79 -10.95
CA GLU A 49 115.82 23.50 -12.07
C GLU A 49 116.79 24.65 -12.39
N ILE A 50 116.32 25.90 -12.29
CA ILE A 50 117.14 27.11 -12.44
C ILE A 50 118.16 27.21 -11.30
N ALA A 51 117.76 26.99 -10.05
CA ALA A 51 118.68 27.00 -8.91
C ALA A 51 119.78 25.92 -9.05
N THR A 52 119.41 24.74 -9.56
CA THR A 52 120.36 23.65 -9.82
C THR A 52 121.32 23.98 -10.97
N ALA A 53 120.80 24.53 -12.07
CA ALA A 53 121.60 24.97 -13.21
C ALA A 53 122.58 26.10 -12.82
N GLN A 54 122.12 27.06 -12.01
CA GLN A 54 122.96 28.12 -11.47
C GLN A 54 124.11 27.55 -10.62
N SER A 55 123.81 26.64 -9.69
CA SER A 55 124.85 26.02 -8.86
C SER A 55 125.88 25.24 -9.68
N THR A 56 125.44 24.57 -10.75
CA THR A 56 126.32 23.79 -11.64
C THR A 56 127.22 24.71 -12.48
N MET A 57 126.66 25.80 -13.01
CA MET A 57 127.40 26.83 -13.73
C MET A 57 128.47 27.49 -12.85
N GLU A 58 128.12 27.91 -11.63
CA GLU A 58 129.06 28.54 -10.68
C GLU A 58 130.19 27.58 -10.28
N ALA A 59 129.89 26.29 -10.11
CA ALA A 59 130.88 25.27 -9.81
C ALA A 59 131.90 25.07 -10.96
N ALA A 60 131.43 25.01 -12.21
CA ALA A 60 132.31 24.92 -13.39
C ALA A 60 133.22 26.16 -13.53
N ALA A 61 132.68 27.36 -13.27
CA ALA A 61 133.46 28.60 -13.28
C ALA A 61 134.52 28.64 -12.17
N GLN A 62 134.21 28.14 -10.96
CA GLN A 62 135.16 28.03 -9.85
C GLN A 62 136.27 27.01 -10.12
N ALA A 63 135.97 25.94 -10.87
CA ALA A 63 136.96 24.94 -11.32
C ALA A 63 137.88 25.45 -12.44
N GLY A 64 137.60 26.61 -13.03
CA GLY A 64 138.33 27.16 -14.18
C GLY A 64 137.93 26.55 -15.52
N GLU A 65 136.84 25.76 -15.56
CA GLU A 65 136.30 25.08 -16.74
C GLU A 65 135.35 26.03 -17.51
N TYR A 66 135.90 27.14 -18.02
CA TYR A 66 135.08 28.22 -18.58
C TYR A 66 134.28 27.86 -19.84
N GLU A 67 134.72 26.89 -20.64
CA GLU A 67 133.93 26.36 -21.77
C GLU A 67 132.64 25.67 -21.29
N GLN A 68 132.74 24.87 -20.23
CA GLN A 68 131.60 24.22 -19.59
C GLN A 68 130.73 25.24 -18.86
N ALA A 69 131.33 26.21 -18.18
CA ALA A 69 130.60 27.31 -17.53
C ALA A 69 129.79 28.14 -18.53
N ASN A 70 130.34 28.44 -19.71
CA ASN A 70 129.62 29.11 -20.80
C ASN A 70 128.45 28.28 -21.36
N THR A 71 128.64 26.96 -21.50
CA THR A 71 127.56 26.04 -21.91
C THR A 71 126.44 26.03 -20.86
N GLN A 72 126.79 25.92 -19.58
CA GLN A 72 125.83 25.95 -18.47
C GLN A 72 125.16 27.33 -18.33
N ALA A 73 125.86 28.42 -18.63
CA ALA A 73 125.27 29.76 -18.67
C ALA A 73 124.24 29.89 -19.80
N ALA A 74 124.50 29.32 -20.98
CA ALA A 74 123.53 29.27 -22.07
C ALA A 74 122.30 28.41 -21.71
N GLU A 75 122.51 27.25 -21.08
CA GLU A 75 121.42 26.39 -20.57
C GLU A 75 120.58 27.11 -19.51
N LEU A 76 121.21 27.81 -18.57
CA LEU A 76 120.54 28.62 -17.57
C LEU A 76 119.74 29.77 -18.21
N GLY A 77 120.29 30.42 -19.23
CA GLY A 77 119.58 31.42 -20.04
C GLY A 77 118.31 30.87 -20.67
N GLY A 78 118.38 29.70 -21.31
CA GLY A 78 117.20 29.05 -21.90
C GLY A 78 116.15 28.63 -20.86
N LYS A 79 116.56 28.18 -19.67
CA LYS A 79 115.63 27.88 -18.56
C LYS A 79 114.96 29.14 -18.00
N LEU A 80 115.69 30.26 -17.93
CA LEU A 80 115.14 31.56 -17.54
C LEU A 80 114.15 32.08 -18.59
N ASP A 81 114.45 31.96 -19.89
CA ASP A 81 113.50 32.27 -20.96
C ASP A 81 112.20 31.47 -20.81
N ALA A 82 112.30 30.16 -20.58
CA ALA A 82 111.14 29.28 -20.40
C ALA A 82 110.31 29.61 -19.14
N LEU A 83 110.96 29.98 -18.03
CA LEU A 83 110.27 30.42 -16.82
C LEU A 83 109.55 31.76 -17.05
N GLU A 84 110.18 32.71 -17.74
CA GLU A 84 109.58 34.01 -18.07
C GLU A 84 108.36 33.85 -18.98
N GLU A 85 108.44 32.97 -19.98
CA GLU A 85 107.31 32.64 -20.87
C GLU A 85 106.17 31.97 -20.10
N ALA A 86 106.47 30.96 -19.27
CA ALA A 86 105.47 30.29 -18.45
C ALA A 86 104.79 31.24 -17.46
N LYS A 87 105.54 32.20 -16.88
CA LYS A 87 104.99 33.24 -16.02
C LYS A 87 104.08 34.19 -16.80
N ALA A 88 104.50 34.65 -17.97
CA ALA A 88 103.69 35.54 -18.81
C ALA A 88 102.37 34.87 -19.21
N GLU A 89 102.37 33.56 -19.49
CA GLU A 89 101.16 32.80 -19.79
C GLU A 89 100.23 32.69 -18.57
N ILE A 90 100.76 32.43 -17.37
CA ILE A 90 99.93 32.41 -16.15
C ILE A 90 99.34 33.80 -15.86
N ASP A 91 100.12 34.86 -16.02
CA ASP A 91 99.63 36.24 -15.82
C ASP A 91 98.54 36.59 -16.84
N ARG A 92 98.70 36.19 -18.11
CA ARG A 92 97.66 36.33 -19.15
C ARG A 92 96.38 35.57 -18.77
N GLN A 93 96.50 34.32 -18.34
CA GLN A 93 95.36 33.51 -17.91
C GLN A 93 94.65 34.12 -16.69
N LYS A 94 95.40 34.72 -15.77
CA LYS A 94 94.86 35.44 -14.61
C LYS A 94 94.06 36.67 -15.03
N GLU A 95 94.60 37.49 -15.94
CA GLU A 95 93.88 38.65 -16.48
C GLU A 95 92.57 38.23 -17.18
N GLU A 96 92.62 37.14 -17.95
CA GLU A 96 91.44 36.54 -18.59
C GLU A 96 90.40 36.07 -17.56
N TYR A 97 90.87 35.42 -16.49
CA TYR A 97 90.00 34.97 -15.40
C TYR A 97 89.34 36.14 -14.68
N GLU A 98 90.09 37.18 -14.33
CA GLU A 98 89.56 38.36 -13.65
C GLU A 98 88.55 39.12 -14.53
N ALA A 99 88.80 39.20 -15.83
CA ALA A 99 87.87 39.78 -16.80
C ALA A 99 86.57 38.95 -16.90
N ALA A 100 86.68 37.63 -17.07
CA ALA A 100 85.52 36.73 -17.16
C ALA A 100 84.71 36.71 -15.85
N LEU A 101 85.39 36.71 -14.70
CA LEU A 101 84.75 36.80 -13.39
C LEU A 101 83.99 38.11 -13.22
N ALA A 102 84.57 39.24 -13.65
CA ALA A 102 83.92 40.54 -13.59
C ALA A 102 82.63 40.60 -14.41
N GLU A 103 82.57 39.87 -15.54
CA GLU A 103 81.38 39.76 -16.38
C GLU A 103 80.25 38.96 -15.71
N ILE A 104 80.57 37.81 -15.09
CA ILE A 104 79.55 36.95 -14.47
C ILE A 104 79.18 37.35 -13.03
N LYS A 105 80.03 38.14 -12.35
CA LYS A 105 79.81 38.58 -10.98
C LYS A 105 78.44 39.22 -10.72
N PRO A 106 77.95 40.20 -11.50
CA PRO A 106 76.63 40.78 -11.27
C PRO A 106 75.49 39.74 -11.37
N ARG A 107 75.65 38.70 -12.19
CA ARG A 107 74.68 37.61 -12.35
C ARG A 107 74.66 36.68 -11.13
N LEU A 108 75.82 36.34 -10.59
CA LEU A 108 75.97 35.60 -9.33
C LEU A 108 75.41 36.38 -8.13
N ASP A 109 75.64 37.70 -8.10
CA ASP A 109 75.10 38.55 -7.03
C ASP A 109 73.56 38.63 -7.13
N ALA A 110 73.00 38.68 -8.34
CA ALA A 110 71.54 38.68 -8.56
C ALA A 110 70.86 37.37 -8.08
N LEU A 111 71.54 36.22 -8.19
CA LEU A 111 71.07 34.94 -7.65
C LEU A 111 70.84 34.96 -6.14
N SER A 112 71.69 35.68 -5.39
CA SER A 112 71.58 35.79 -3.92
C SER A 112 70.44 36.71 -3.46
N VAL A 113 69.97 37.60 -4.35
CA VAL A 113 68.86 38.53 -4.09
C VAL A 113 67.53 37.96 -4.60
N SER A 114 67.58 36.95 -5.46
CA SER A 114 66.41 36.26 -5.99
C SER A 114 65.71 35.48 -4.87
N GLU A 115 64.49 35.86 -4.53
CA GLU A 115 63.69 35.17 -3.51
C GLU A 115 63.53 33.67 -3.83
N PRO A 116 63.47 32.78 -2.82
CA PRO A 116 63.40 31.33 -3.00
C PRO A 116 62.00 30.84 -3.42
N GLN A 117 61.37 31.46 -4.40
CA GLN A 117 59.96 31.19 -4.74
C GLN A 117 59.74 29.97 -5.65
N TYR A 118 60.75 29.49 -6.38
CA TYR A 118 60.58 28.37 -7.32
C TYR A 118 61.34 27.13 -6.86
N ALA A 119 60.61 26.17 -6.27
CA ALA A 119 61.18 24.90 -5.83
C ALA A 119 61.92 24.15 -6.97
N LYS A 120 61.42 24.23 -8.21
CA LYS A 120 62.04 23.63 -9.40
C LYS A 120 63.45 24.17 -9.70
N LEU A 121 63.79 25.39 -9.26
CA LEU A 121 65.11 26.01 -9.51
C LEU A 121 66.16 25.71 -8.43
N GLN A 122 65.76 25.17 -7.27
CA GLN A 122 66.69 24.87 -6.17
C GLN A 122 67.87 23.97 -6.55
N PRO A 123 67.69 22.88 -7.34
CA PRO A 123 68.82 22.04 -7.76
C PRO A 123 69.86 22.81 -8.59
N GLN A 124 69.41 23.66 -9.52
CA GLN A 124 70.30 24.47 -10.36
C GLN A 124 71.07 25.51 -9.54
N GLN A 125 70.43 26.13 -8.54
CA GLN A 125 71.13 27.05 -7.63
C GLN A 125 72.26 26.34 -6.86
N GLN A 126 72.02 25.10 -6.41
CA GLN A 126 73.02 24.31 -5.71
C GLN A 126 74.19 23.92 -6.62
N GLU A 127 73.91 23.59 -7.89
CA GLU A 127 74.94 23.31 -8.90
C GLU A 127 75.79 24.55 -9.22
N ILE A 128 75.17 25.72 -9.31
CA ILE A 128 75.85 27.01 -9.51
C ILE A 128 76.74 27.33 -8.30
N ALA A 129 76.23 27.20 -7.07
CA ALA A 129 77.02 27.44 -5.86
C ALA A 129 78.24 26.51 -5.76
N THR A 130 78.06 25.24 -6.14
CA THR A 130 79.15 24.25 -6.15
C THR A 130 80.19 24.58 -7.23
N ALA A 131 79.75 24.97 -8.42
CA ALA A 131 80.64 25.39 -9.51
C ALA A 131 81.40 26.68 -9.16
N GLN A 132 80.75 27.66 -8.54
CA GLN A 132 81.39 28.87 -8.03
C GLN A 132 82.50 28.53 -7.02
N SER A 133 82.22 27.67 -6.04
CA SER A 133 83.23 27.26 -5.05
C SER A 133 84.42 26.54 -5.70
N THR A 134 84.18 25.73 -6.72
CA THR A 134 85.23 25.01 -7.46
C THR A 134 86.10 25.98 -8.27
N MET A 135 85.49 26.95 -8.94
CA MET A 135 86.17 28.02 -9.66
C MET A 135 87.06 28.86 -8.72
N GLU A 136 86.52 29.30 -7.58
CA GLU A 136 87.25 30.10 -6.59
C GLU A 136 88.44 29.32 -6.01
N ALA A 137 88.29 28.02 -5.76
CA ALA A 137 89.37 27.17 -5.29
C ALA A 137 90.51 27.03 -6.31
N ALA A 138 90.20 26.86 -7.61
CA ALA A 138 91.20 26.78 -8.67
C ALA A 138 91.98 28.10 -8.82
N ALA A 139 91.29 29.25 -8.73
CA ALA A 139 91.92 30.56 -8.76
C ALA A 139 92.83 30.79 -7.53
N GLN A 140 92.39 30.38 -6.33
CA GLN A 140 93.22 30.46 -5.11
C GLN A 140 94.46 29.55 -5.17
N ALA A 141 94.39 28.42 -5.89
CA ALA A 141 95.52 27.53 -6.12
C ALA A 141 96.50 28.05 -7.21
N GLY A 142 96.17 29.15 -7.88
CA GLY A 142 96.96 29.69 -9.01
C GLY A 142 96.80 28.88 -10.31
N GLU A 143 95.77 28.02 -10.40
CA GLU A 143 95.47 27.19 -11.55
C GLU A 143 94.53 27.91 -12.53
N TYR A 144 94.97 29.06 -13.07
CA TYR A 144 94.10 29.96 -13.84
C TYR A 144 93.54 29.36 -15.13
N GLU A 145 94.24 28.44 -15.79
CA GLU A 145 93.67 27.64 -16.89
C GLU A 145 92.40 26.88 -16.49
N GLN A 146 92.42 26.24 -15.32
CA GLN A 146 91.26 25.53 -14.78
C GLN A 146 90.20 26.52 -14.30
N ALA A 147 90.60 27.62 -13.65
CA ALA A 147 89.68 28.68 -13.24
C ALA A 147 88.94 29.30 -14.44
N ASN A 148 89.62 29.50 -15.58
CA ASN A 148 89.03 29.98 -16.83
C ASN A 148 88.04 28.99 -17.45
N THR A 149 88.32 27.69 -17.36
CA THR A 149 87.36 26.66 -17.76
C THR A 149 86.11 26.70 -16.87
N GLN A 150 86.32 26.77 -15.55
CA GLN A 150 85.23 26.78 -14.57
C GLN A 150 84.39 28.06 -14.62
N VAL A 151 84.97 29.24 -14.85
CA VAL A 151 84.21 30.51 -14.98
C VAL A 151 83.34 30.48 -16.25
N THR A 152 83.82 29.86 -17.33
CA THR A 152 83.05 29.66 -18.57
C THR A 152 81.89 28.67 -18.34
N GLU A 153 82.15 27.54 -17.70
CA GLU A 153 81.11 26.56 -17.33
C GLU A 153 80.06 27.17 -16.39
N LEU A 154 80.48 28.01 -15.44
CA LEU A 154 79.59 28.74 -14.53
C LEU A 154 78.71 29.73 -15.31
N GLY A 155 79.28 30.45 -16.29
CA GLY A 155 78.52 31.31 -17.21
C GLY A 155 77.41 30.54 -17.94
N GLY A 156 77.71 29.37 -18.50
CA GLY A 156 76.71 28.53 -19.16
C GLY A 156 75.61 28.02 -18.21
N LYS A 157 75.97 27.67 -16.96
CA LYS A 157 74.97 27.29 -15.94
C LYS A 157 74.06 28.46 -15.55
N LEU A 158 74.61 29.68 -15.51
CA LEU A 158 73.84 30.91 -15.26
C LEU A 158 72.85 31.18 -16.39
N ASP A 159 73.26 30.99 -17.66
CA ASP A 159 72.37 31.17 -18.81
C ASP A 159 71.14 30.23 -18.71
N VAL A 160 71.37 28.95 -18.42
CA VAL A 160 70.29 27.95 -18.27
C VAL A 160 69.36 28.30 -17.10
N PHE A 161 69.93 28.76 -15.98
CA PHE A 161 69.14 29.16 -14.82
C PHE A 161 68.26 30.39 -15.11
N GLU A 162 68.81 31.40 -15.79
CA GLU A 162 68.07 32.61 -16.17
C GLU A 162 66.95 32.31 -17.17
N GLU A 163 67.19 31.43 -18.14
CA GLU A 163 66.17 30.96 -19.09
C GLU A 163 65.06 30.19 -18.38
N ALA A 164 65.40 29.25 -17.50
CA ALA A 164 64.42 28.50 -16.72
C ALA A 164 63.58 29.40 -15.81
N LYS A 165 64.20 30.43 -15.21
CA LYS A 165 63.48 31.42 -14.41
C LYS A 165 62.52 32.23 -15.27
N ALA A 166 62.97 32.71 -16.44
CA ALA A 166 62.12 33.49 -17.34
C ALA A 166 60.90 32.69 -17.83
N GLU A 167 61.06 31.39 -18.09
CA GLU A 167 59.94 30.52 -18.45
C GLU A 167 58.93 30.35 -17.31
N ILE A 168 59.39 30.17 -16.06
CA ILE A 168 58.48 30.09 -14.91
C ILE A 168 57.75 31.42 -14.70
N ASP A 169 58.44 32.55 -14.84
CA ASP A 169 57.82 33.89 -14.75
C ASP A 169 56.75 34.08 -15.83
N ARG A 170 57.02 33.64 -17.08
CA ARG A 170 56.04 33.64 -18.18
C ARG A 170 54.83 32.78 -17.85
N GLN A 171 55.03 31.55 -17.37
CA GLN A 171 53.94 30.65 -16.98
C GLN A 171 53.10 31.23 -15.84
N LYS A 172 53.73 31.92 -14.90
CA LYS A 172 53.02 32.63 -13.82
C LYS A 172 52.12 33.74 -14.38
N GLU A 173 52.62 34.56 -15.30
CA GLU A 173 51.81 35.60 -15.94
C GLU A 173 50.62 35.00 -16.72
N GLU A 174 50.84 33.90 -17.44
CA GLU A 174 49.77 33.17 -18.14
C GLU A 174 48.73 32.60 -17.17
N TYR A 175 49.18 32.03 -16.05
CA TYR A 175 48.30 31.53 -15.01
C TYR A 175 47.46 32.65 -14.39
N ASP A 176 48.09 33.76 -14.01
CA ASP A 176 47.41 34.91 -13.39
C ASP A 176 46.36 35.49 -14.35
N SER A 177 46.67 35.56 -15.66
CA SER A 177 45.72 36.00 -16.69
C SER A 177 44.56 35.01 -16.86
N ALA A 178 44.85 33.72 -17.02
CA ALA A 178 43.82 32.70 -17.25
C ALA A 178 42.89 32.55 -16.03
N LEU A 179 43.43 32.66 -14.81
CA LEU A 179 42.62 32.68 -13.60
C LEU A 179 41.70 33.91 -13.54
N ALA A 180 42.20 35.10 -13.90
CA ALA A 180 41.40 36.32 -13.90
C ALA A 180 40.19 36.21 -14.86
N ASP A 181 40.35 35.55 -16.00
CA ASP A 181 39.26 35.31 -16.95
C ASP A 181 38.20 34.33 -16.40
N LEU A 182 38.60 33.31 -15.63
CA LEU A 182 37.67 32.34 -15.04
C LEU A 182 37.01 32.82 -13.75
N GLN A 183 37.66 33.72 -13.01
CA GLN A 183 37.21 34.20 -11.69
C GLN A 183 35.76 34.71 -11.65
N PRO A 184 35.26 35.52 -12.61
CA PRO A 184 33.85 35.92 -12.62
C PRO A 184 32.89 34.73 -12.82
N ARG A 185 33.28 33.73 -13.62
CA ARG A 185 32.48 32.52 -13.84
C ARG A 185 32.46 31.62 -12.60
N LEU A 186 33.59 31.48 -11.90
CA LEU A 186 33.65 30.78 -10.61
C LEU A 186 32.77 31.44 -9.54
N GLN A 187 32.76 32.78 -9.49
CA GLN A 187 31.88 33.53 -8.59
C GLN A 187 30.40 33.34 -8.96
N ALA A 188 30.05 33.39 -10.24
CA ALA A 188 28.69 33.15 -10.70
C ALA A 188 28.22 31.72 -10.39
N ALA A 189 29.08 30.71 -10.60
CA ALA A 189 28.79 29.31 -10.30
C ALA A 189 28.62 29.07 -8.79
N SER A 190 29.49 29.65 -7.95
CA SER A 190 29.38 29.54 -6.50
C SER A 190 28.17 30.29 -5.91
N ALA A 191 27.71 31.35 -6.58
CA ALA A 191 26.49 32.06 -6.22
C ALA A 191 25.19 31.32 -6.64
N ALA A 192 25.28 30.30 -7.51
CA ALA A 192 24.16 29.48 -7.97
C ALA A 192 23.68 28.48 -6.89
N THR A 193 23.25 29.03 -5.74
CA THR A 193 22.70 28.29 -4.59
C THR A 193 21.18 28.25 -4.58
N GLN A 194 20.55 28.75 -5.65
CA GLN A 194 19.09 28.75 -5.79
C GLN A 194 18.56 27.30 -5.81
N PRO A 195 17.37 27.04 -5.22
CA PRO A 195 16.76 25.72 -5.22
C PRO A 195 16.57 25.15 -6.63
N GLU A 196 16.35 26.02 -7.62
CA GLU A 196 16.17 25.64 -9.03
C GLU A 196 17.40 24.97 -9.67
N TYR A 197 18.59 25.15 -9.09
CA TYR A 197 19.83 24.53 -9.54
C TYR A 197 20.38 23.53 -8.52
N ALA A 198 19.53 22.98 -7.65
CA ALA A 198 19.94 22.02 -6.61
C ALA A 198 20.67 20.80 -7.19
N SER A 199 20.26 20.33 -8.38
CA SER A 199 20.92 19.24 -9.11
C SER A 199 22.37 19.55 -9.51
N LEU A 200 22.76 20.82 -9.58
CA LEU A 200 24.10 21.27 -9.97
C LEU A 200 25.03 21.49 -8.76
N GLN A 201 24.53 21.44 -7.52
CA GLN A 201 25.35 21.58 -6.31
C GLN A 201 26.58 20.65 -6.26
N PRO A 202 26.49 19.37 -6.67
CA PRO A 202 27.66 18.49 -6.72
C PRO A 202 28.78 19.02 -7.63
N GLN A 203 28.43 19.58 -8.79
CA GLN A 203 29.41 20.16 -9.72
C GLN A 203 30.04 21.44 -9.15
N VAL A 204 29.25 22.29 -8.48
CA VAL A 204 29.78 23.48 -7.77
C VAL A 204 30.80 23.07 -6.72
N GLN A 205 30.55 22.01 -5.96
CA GLN A 205 31.47 21.54 -4.93
C GLN A 205 32.75 20.90 -5.50
N GLU A 206 32.62 20.20 -6.63
CA GLU A 206 33.77 19.66 -7.37
C GLU A 206 34.65 20.80 -7.91
N MET A 207 34.04 21.85 -8.49
CA MET A 207 34.77 23.04 -8.95
C MET A 207 35.46 23.78 -7.81
N ALA A 208 34.82 23.94 -6.64
CA ALA A 208 35.46 24.55 -5.48
C ALA A 208 36.71 23.78 -5.02
N THR A 209 36.65 22.44 -5.08
CA THR A 209 37.79 21.57 -4.74
C THR A 209 38.91 21.67 -5.78
N ALA A 210 38.53 21.70 -7.07
CA ALA A 210 39.47 21.87 -8.18
C ALA A 210 40.18 23.24 -8.11
N GLN A 211 39.43 24.32 -7.82
CA GLN A 211 39.98 25.66 -7.60
C GLN A 211 40.99 25.67 -6.45
N SER A 212 40.65 25.09 -5.29
CA SER A 212 41.57 25.04 -4.15
C SER A 212 42.84 24.23 -4.46
N THR A 213 42.72 23.16 -5.24
CA THR A 213 43.87 22.33 -5.66
C THR A 213 44.79 23.11 -6.60
N MET A 214 44.21 23.77 -7.60
CA MET A 214 44.91 24.65 -8.53
C MET A 214 45.67 25.77 -7.80
N GLU A 215 45.02 26.47 -6.87
CA GLU A 215 45.65 27.53 -6.07
C GLU A 215 46.82 27.01 -5.23
N ALA A 216 46.69 25.80 -4.66
CA ALA A 216 47.77 25.18 -3.89
C ALA A 216 48.98 24.82 -4.76
N VAL A 217 48.76 24.35 -5.99
CA VAL A 217 49.83 24.04 -6.96
C VAL A 217 50.55 25.33 -7.40
N ALA A 218 49.80 26.40 -7.67
CA ALA A 218 50.38 27.72 -7.97
C ALA A 218 51.20 28.29 -6.79
N GLN A 219 50.70 28.15 -5.56
CA GLN A 219 51.44 28.55 -4.34
C GLN A 219 52.73 27.75 -4.14
N ALA A 220 52.79 26.51 -4.64
CA ALA A 220 54.02 25.71 -4.66
C ALA A 220 55.02 26.12 -5.76
N GLY A 221 54.65 27.05 -6.63
CA GLY A 221 55.47 27.54 -7.73
C GLY A 221 55.49 26.62 -8.96
N ASP A 222 54.61 25.62 -9.05
CA ASP A 222 54.48 24.75 -10.22
C ASP A 222 53.43 25.30 -11.18
N TYR A 223 53.75 26.40 -11.86
CA TYR A 223 52.81 27.09 -12.74
C TYR A 223 52.45 26.29 -13.99
N GLU A 224 53.31 25.39 -14.46
CA GLU A 224 53.01 24.43 -15.51
C GLU A 224 51.83 23.52 -15.13
N GLN A 225 51.87 22.93 -13.92
CA GLN A 225 50.73 22.15 -13.43
C GLN A 225 49.52 23.04 -13.10
N ALA A 226 49.75 24.24 -12.57
CA ALA A 226 48.67 25.17 -12.26
C ALA A 226 47.89 25.58 -13.52
N LEU A 227 48.57 25.85 -14.63
CA LEU A 227 47.98 26.14 -15.94
C LEU A 227 47.11 24.97 -16.43
N SER A 228 47.61 23.74 -16.35
CA SER A 228 46.81 22.55 -16.70
C SER A 228 45.54 22.41 -15.84
N GLN A 229 45.63 22.74 -14.55
CA GLN A 229 44.47 22.75 -13.65
C GLN A 229 43.49 23.90 -13.95
N VAL A 230 43.98 25.08 -14.34
CA VAL A 230 43.14 26.20 -14.81
C VAL A 230 42.36 25.80 -16.06
N GLU A 231 43.00 25.16 -17.03
CA GLU A 231 42.32 24.65 -18.24
C GLU A 231 41.23 23.63 -17.89
N ALA A 232 41.54 22.68 -17.01
CA ALA A 232 40.58 21.69 -16.54
C ALA A 232 39.39 22.35 -15.79
N LEU A 233 39.66 23.38 -15.00
CA LEU A 233 38.63 24.16 -14.31
C LEU A 233 37.76 24.95 -15.31
N GLY A 234 38.37 25.49 -16.37
CA GLY A 234 37.68 26.13 -17.48
C GLY A 234 36.68 25.19 -18.19
N ALA A 235 37.11 23.96 -18.49
CA ALA A 235 36.24 22.93 -19.06
C ALA A 235 35.08 22.55 -18.12
N LYS A 236 35.33 22.46 -16.80
CA LYS A 236 34.26 22.21 -15.82
C LYS A 236 33.24 23.34 -15.75
N LEU A 237 33.68 24.59 -15.87
CA LEU A 237 32.79 25.75 -15.92
C LEU A 237 31.94 25.76 -17.19
N GLU A 238 32.50 25.37 -18.33
CA GLU A 238 31.73 25.22 -19.58
C GLU A 238 30.66 24.14 -19.46
N ALA A 239 31.02 22.96 -18.93
CA ALA A 239 30.06 21.90 -18.65
C ALA A 239 28.97 22.33 -17.64
N PHE A 240 29.33 23.14 -16.64
CA PHE A 240 28.37 23.72 -15.70
C PHE A 240 27.39 24.68 -16.38
N ASP A 241 27.88 25.55 -17.26
CA ASP A 241 27.04 26.50 -18.01
C ASP A 241 26.07 25.76 -18.94
N GLU A 242 26.53 24.70 -19.63
CA GLU A 242 25.67 23.81 -20.42
C GLU A 242 24.61 23.10 -19.57
N ALA A 243 25.02 22.54 -18.42
CA ALA A 243 24.10 21.88 -17.50
C ALA A 243 23.06 22.85 -16.93
N LYS A 244 23.46 24.09 -16.64
CA LYS A 244 22.57 25.16 -16.22
C LYS A 244 21.53 25.48 -17.31
N GLN A 245 21.96 25.62 -18.56
CA GLN A 245 21.04 25.83 -19.67
C GLN A 245 20.06 24.65 -19.82
N ALA A 246 20.53 23.41 -19.69
CA ALA A 246 19.67 22.23 -19.76
C ALA A 246 18.61 22.22 -18.63
N VAL A 247 18.96 22.65 -17.42
CA VAL A 247 18.00 22.79 -16.31
C VAL A 247 16.97 23.88 -16.62
N ASP A 248 17.38 25.02 -17.18
CA ASP A 248 16.45 26.09 -17.57
C ASP A 248 15.47 25.63 -18.67
N GLU A 249 15.95 24.87 -19.66
CA GLU A 249 15.12 24.26 -20.71
C GLU A 249 14.14 23.21 -20.14
N GLN A 250 14.59 22.37 -19.21
CA GLN A 250 13.73 21.40 -18.52
C GLN A 250 12.65 22.09 -17.70
N LYS A 251 13.00 23.17 -16.99
CA LYS A 251 12.04 23.98 -16.24
C LYS A 251 10.99 24.58 -17.15
N GLN A 252 11.39 25.15 -18.29
CA GLN A 252 10.45 25.67 -19.28
C GLN A 252 9.54 24.56 -19.84
N GLY A 253 10.09 23.39 -20.14
CA GLY A 253 9.33 22.22 -20.57
C GLY A 253 8.30 21.77 -19.53
N TYR A 254 8.71 21.72 -18.26
CA TYR A 254 7.83 21.40 -17.13
C TYR A 254 6.71 22.42 -16.97
N GLU A 255 7.01 23.72 -17.01
CA GLU A 255 6.01 24.79 -16.89
C GLU A 255 4.99 24.74 -18.04
N SER A 256 5.44 24.44 -19.26
CA SER A 256 4.56 24.24 -20.41
C SER A 256 3.67 23.00 -20.24
N ALA A 257 4.23 21.87 -19.80
CA ALA A 257 3.46 20.66 -19.55
C ALA A 257 2.43 20.88 -18.44
N LEU A 258 2.82 21.52 -17.33
CA LEU A 258 1.91 21.86 -16.23
C LEU A 258 0.75 22.74 -16.71
N ALA A 259 1.02 23.75 -17.53
CA ALA A 259 -0.02 24.63 -18.09
C ALA A 259 -1.06 23.86 -18.93
N GLU A 260 -0.63 22.82 -19.66
CA GLU A 260 -1.51 21.93 -20.42
C GLU A 260 -2.33 21.00 -19.51
N LEU A 261 -1.73 20.50 -18.43
CA LEU A 261 -2.36 19.57 -17.50
C LEU A 261 -3.33 20.26 -16.52
N GLN A 262 -3.09 21.52 -16.16
CA GLN A 262 -3.87 22.28 -15.19
C GLN A 262 -5.40 22.24 -15.43
N PRO A 263 -5.92 22.53 -16.64
CA PRO A 263 -7.37 22.47 -16.88
C PRO A 263 -7.91 21.04 -16.75
N ARG A 264 -7.12 20.03 -17.12
CA ARG A 264 -7.50 18.61 -17.05
C ARG A 264 -7.56 18.13 -15.60
N LEU A 265 -6.56 18.47 -14.78
CA LEU A 265 -6.55 18.20 -13.33
C LEU A 265 -7.73 18.86 -12.60
N THR A 266 -8.10 20.08 -13.03
CA THR A 266 -9.28 20.76 -12.52
C THR A 266 -10.56 20.00 -12.90
N ALA A 267 -10.64 19.48 -14.13
CA ALA A 267 -11.75 18.66 -14.59
C ALA A 267 -11.85 17.32 -13.81
N VAL A 268 -10.73 16.67 -13.49
CA VAL A 268 -10.71 15.47 -12.62
C VAL A 268 -11.23 15.81 -11.22
N SER A 269 -10.76 16.90 -10.62
CA SER A 269 -11.21 17.33 -9.30
C SER A 269 -12.68 17.73 -9.27
N SER A 270 -13.21 18.19 -10.42
CA SER A 270 -14.62 18.56 -10.61
C SER A 270 -15.49 17.40 -11.07
N SER A 271 -14.89 16.30 -11.54
CA SER A 271 -15.62 15.10 -11.93
C SER A 271 -16.27 14.54 -10.68
N ASP A 272 -17.59 14.53 -10.70
CA ASP A 272 -18.43 14.15 -9.57
C ASP A 272 -17.90 12.87 -8.92
N ALA A 273 -17.72 12.87 -7.59
CA ALA A 273 -17.29 11.71 -6.79
C ALA A 273 -18.25 10.49 -6.86
N LYS A 274 -19.23 10.55 -7.77
CA LYS A 274 -20.30 9.59 -8.03
C LYS A 274 -19.80 8.36 -8.81
N PHE A 275 -18.75 8.49 -9.62
CA PHE A 275 -18.15 7.35 -10.31
C PHE A 275 -17.21 6.56 -9.39
N VAL A 276 -17.77 5.71 -8.53
CA VAL A 276 -17.02 4.90 -7.55
C VAL A 276 -15.89 4.09 -8.22
N LYS A 277 -16.11 3.58 -9.44
CA LYS A 277 -15.11 2.84 -10.24
C LYS A 277 -13.88 3.69 -10.61
N LEU A 278 -14.00 5.02 -10.68
CA LEU A 278 -12.91 5.93 -11.06
C LEU A 278 -12.14 6.49 -9.85
N GLN A 279 -12.60 6.26 -8.62
CA GLN A 279 -11.92 6.74 -7.41
C GLN A 279 -10.44 6.30 -7.29
N PRO A 280 -10.06 5.05 -7.62
CA PRO A 280 -8.65 4.65 -7.59
C PRO A 280 -7.79 5.45 -8.58
N GLN A 281 -8.34 5.77 -9.75
CA GLN A 281 -7.63 6.53 -10.78
C GLN A 281 -7.50 8.01 -10.40
N GLN A 282 -8.54 8.60 -9.79
CA GLN A 282 -8.46 9.95 -9.20
C GLN A 282 -7.38 10.03 -8.10
N GLN A 283 -7.26 9.01 -7.24
CA GLN A 283 -6.21 8.95 -6.23
C GLN A 283 -4.81 8.82 -6.85
N ALA A 284 -4.68 8.00 -7.90
CA ALA A 284 -3.41 7.88 -8.62
C ALA A 284 -3.00 9.20 -9.29
N ILE A 285 -3.94 9.93 -9.89
CA ILE A 285 -3.73 11.27 -10.48
C ILE A 285 -3.32 12.27 -9.39
N ALA A 286 -4.00 12.28 -8.24
CA ALA A 286 -3.66 13.17 -7.13
C ALA A 286 -2.26 12.90 -6.55
N GLN A 287 -1.90 11.61 -6.41
CA GLN A 287 -0.55 11.24 -5.97
C GLN A 287 0.51 11.64 -7.00
N ALA A 288 0.27 11.36 -8.28
CA ALA A 288 1.18 11.73 -9.36
C ALA A 288 1.37 13.25 -9.46
N GLN A 289 0.30 14.03 -9.27
CA GLN A 289 0.39 15.49 -9.19
C GLN A 289 1.25 15.94 -8.00
N SER A 290 1.05 15.36 -6.81
CA SER A 290 1.84 15.66 -5.62
C SER A 290 3.33 15.33 -5.82
N ASP A 291 3.62 14.16 -6.41
CA ASP A 291 5.00 13.71 -6.66
C ASP A 291 5.70 14.61 -7.68
N MET A 292 4.98 15.04 -8.73
CA MET A 292 5.43 16.00 -9.74
C MET A 292 5.75 17.37 -9.12
N GLU A 293 4.85 17.92 -8.30
CA GLU A 293 5.05 19.19 -7.61
C GLU A 293 6.22 19.12 -6.63
N ALA A 294 6.40 17.99 -5.93
CA ALA A 294 7.52 17.76 -5.03
C ALA A 294 8.87 17.74 -5.76
N ALA A 295 8.95 17.11 -6.95
CA ALA A 295 10.16 17.13 -7.77
C ALA A 295 10.50 18.54 -8.26
N ALA A 296 9.49 19.31 -8.70
CA ALA A 296 9.69 20.71 -9.11
C ALA A 296 10.16 21.60 -7.95
N GLN A 297 9.60 21.41 -6.74
CA GLN A 297 10.03 22.13 -5.53
C GLN A 297 11.46 21.76 -5.11
N ALA A 298 11.90 20.53 -5.39
CA ALA A 298 13.27 20.09 -5.17
C ALA A 298 14.26 20.60 -6.23
N GLY A 299 13.80 21.30 -7.27
CA GLY A 299 14.62 21.75 -8.39
C GLY A 299 15.00 20.65 -9.38
N ASP A 300 14.40 19.46 -9.26
CA ASP A 300 14.60 18.34 -10.18
C ASP A 300 13.59 18.42 -11.34
N TYR A 301 13.80 19.39 -12.22
CA TYR A 301 12.89 19.65 -13.34
C TYR A 301 12.90 18.55 -14.40
N ALA A 302 14.00 17.79 -14.54
CA ALA A 302 14.03 16.58 -15.36
C ALA A 302 12.98 15.57 -14.88
N LYS A 303 13.00 15.25 -13.58
CA LYS A 303 12.05 14.34 -12.97
C LYS A 303 10.63 14.90 -12.96
N ALA A 304 10.47 16.20 -12.67
CA ALA A 304 9.17 16.86 -12.70
C ALA A 304 8.53 16.79 -14.10
N LEU A 305 9.31 16.97 -15.16
CA LEU A 305 8.84 16.83 -16.54
C LEU A 305 8.44 15.40 -16.88
N GLU A 306 9.23 14.40 -16.48
CA GLU A 306 8.87 12.98 -16.64
C GLU A 306 7.56 12.65 -15.93
N GLN A 307 7.40 13.13 -14.69
CA GLN A 307 6.18 12.95 -13.91
C GLN A 307 4.98 13.69 -14.50
N ALA A 308 5.17 14.87 -15.09
CA ALA A 308 4.12 15.58 -15.82
C ALA A 308 3.64 14.78 -17.04
N GLN A 309 4.55 14.16 -17.80
CA GLN A 309 4.19 13.30 -18.94
C GLN A 309 3.41 12.04 -18.49
N ALA A 310 3.85 11.41 -17.40
CA ALA A 310 3.14 10.28 -16.80
C ALA A 310 1.74 10.68 -16.31
N LEU A 311 1.62 11.86 -15.69
CA LEU A 311 0.34 12.43 -15.27
C LEU A 311 -0.59 12.70 -16.46
N GLY A 312 -0.05 13.19 -17.57
CA GLY A 312 -0.79 13.34 -18.83
C GLY A 312 -1.38 12.02 -19.34
N THR A 313 -0.61 10.93 -19.26
CA THR A 313 -1.09 9.60 -19.65
C THR A 313 -2.22 9.11 -18.74
N LEU A 314 -2.10 9.30 -17.42
CA LEU A 314 -3.17 8.97 -16.46
C LEU A 314 -4.45 9.77 -16.72
N LEU A 315 -4.30 11.04 -17.12
CA LEU A 315 -5.44 11.90 -17.49
C LEU A 315 -6.10 11.43 -18.79
N ASP A 316 -5.32 11.01 -19.80
CA ASP A 316 -5.85 10.46 -21.06
C ASP A 316 -6.69 9.19 -20.77
N GLU A 317 -6.17 8.30 -19.93
CA GLU A 317 -6.88 7.09 -19.51
C GLU A 317 -8.17 7.43 -18.74
N PHE A 318 -8.13 8.46 -17.90
CA PHE A 318 -9.29 8.89 -17.12
C PHE A 318 -10.39 9.48 -18.00
N GLU A 319 -10.02 10.32 -18.97
CA GLU A 319 -10.93 10.90 -19.95
C GLU A 319 -11.54 9.82 -20.86
N ALA A 320 -10.75 8.81 -21.24
CA ALA A 320 -11.25 7.66 -21.99
C ALA A 320 -12.26 6.85 -21.17
N ALA A 321 -12.00 6.62 -19.88
CA ALA A 321 -12.92 5.91 -19.00
C ALA A 321 -14.24 6.68 -18.78
N LEU A 322 -14.18 8.02 -18.64
CA LEU A 322 -15.38 8.86 -18.59
C LEU A 322 -16.23 8.75 -19.86
N LYS A 323 -15.58 8.73 -21.03
CA LYS A 323 -16.26 8.56 -22.32
C LYS A 323 -16.93 7.20 -22.45
N ASP A 324 -16.27 6.14 -21.97
CA ASP A 324 -16.83 4.79 -21.96
C ASP A 324 -18.08 4.71 -21.05
N ILE A 325 -18.01 5.27 -19.84
CA ILE A 325 -19.15 5.32 -18.92
C ILE A 325 -20.33 6.09 -19.53
N ALA A 326 -20.07 7.23 -20.20
CA ALA A 326 -21.10 7.97 -20.91
C ALA A 326 -21.75 7.13 -22.02
N GLY A 327 -20.95 6.39 -22.80
CA GLY A 327 -21.47 5.45 -23.81
C GLY A 327 -22.33 4.34 -23.20
N LYS A 328 -21.89 3.76 -22.07
CA LYS A 328 -22.66 2.74 -21.34
C LYS A 328 -23.98 3.27 -20.78
N LYS A 329 -24.02 4.54 -20.36
CA LYS A 329 -25.26 5.21 -19.95
C LYS A 329 -26.24 5.31 -21.10
N ASP A 330 -25.79 5.71 -22.28
CA ASP A 330 -26.64 5.81 -23.47
C ASP A 330 -27.16 4.43 -23.89
N GLU A 331 -26.30 3.39 -23.86
CA GLU A 331 -26.72 1.99 -24.11
C GLU A 331 -27.76 1.51 -23.10
N PHE A 332 -27.55 1.78 -21.81
CA PHE A 332 -28.50 1.47 -20.74
C PHE A 332 -29.85 2.15 -20.95
N GLN A 333 -29.84 3.46 -21.25
CA GLN A 333 -31.06 4.23 -21.49
C GLN A 333 -31.84 3.68 -22.69
N ALA A 334 -31.16 3.40 -23.81
CA ALA A 334 -31.80 2.81 -24.98
C ALA A 334 -32.40 1.42 -24.69
N ALA A 335 -31.69 0.59 -23.92
CA ALA A 335 -32.17 -0.74 -23.54
C ALA A 335 -33.38 -0.66 -22.59
N TRP A 336 -33.37 0.27 -21.63
CA TRP A 336 -34.49 0.49 -20.72
C TRP A 336 -35.69 1.08 -21.45
N ASP A 337 -35.51 2.06 -22.34
CA ASP A 337 -36.58 2.65 -23.14
C ASP A 337 -37.33 1.59 -23.96
N GLY A 338 -36.63 0.59 -24.48
CA GLY A 338 -37.22 -0.54 -25.20
C GLY A 338 -38.00 -1.55 -24.33
N LEU A 339 -37.82 -1.52 -23.00
CA LEU A 339 -38.43 -2.47 -22.07
C LEU A 339 -39.40 -1.83 -21.07
N HIS A 340 -39.36 -0.51 -20.87
CA HIS A 340 -40.13 0.16 -19.82
C HIS A 340 -41.64 -0.07 -19.99
N GLU A 341 -42.17 -0.01 -21.22
CA GLU A 341 -43.60 -0.26 -21.48
C GLU A 341 -44.02 -1.68 -21.10
N LYS A 342 -43.17 -2.69 -21.36
CA LYS A 342 -43.43 -4.09 -20.98
C LYS A 342 -43.39 -4.25 -19.46
N PHE A 343 -42.45 -3.58 -18.80
CA PHE A 343 -42.37 -3.57 -17.35
C PHE A 343 -43.62 -2.92 -16.72
N ASP A 344 -44.06 -1.78 -17.26
CA ASP A 344 -45.27 -1.10 -16.81
C ASP A 344 -46.53 -1.96 -17.04
N GLY A 345 -46.58 -2.70 -18.14
CA GLY A 345 -47.62 -3.72 -18.40
C GLY A 345 -47.60 -4.87 -17.39
N ALA A 346 -46.45 -5.16 -16.78
CA ALA A 346 -46.30 -6.16 -15.74
C ALA A 346 -46.57 -5.63 -14.31
N ALA A 347 -47.13 -4.43 -14.14
CA ALA A 347 -47.26 -3.75 -12.84
C ALA A 347 -48.01 -4.52 -11.73
N LYS A 348 -48.78 -5.56 -12.05
CA LYS A 348 -49.47 -6.43 -11.08
C LYS A 348 -49.50 -7.88 -11.54
N ALA A 349 -49.38 -8.79 -10.58
CA ALA A 349 -49.65 -10.21 -10.78
C ALA A 349 -51.16 -10.46 -10.93
N PRO A 350 -51.63 -11.08 -12.03
CA PRO A 350 -53.06 -11.37 -12.23
C PRO A 350 -53.51 -12.63 -11.46
N SER A 351 -52.58 -13.46 -10.99
CA SER A 351 -52.87 -14.65 -10.19
C SER A 351 -51.72 -15.05 -9.28
N LYS A 352 -52.01 -15.92 -8.31
CA LYS A 352 -51.01 -16.46 -7.37
C LYS A 352 -49.89 -17.25 -8.04
N LYS A 353 -50.16 -17.90 -9.19
CA LYS A 353 -49.15 -18.64 -9.97
C LYS A 353 -48.09 -17.73 -10.59
N LEU A 354 -48.40 -16.46 -10.81
CA LEU A 354 -47.51 -15.48 -11.45
C LEU A 354 -46.83 -14.53 -10.45
N GLU A 355 -47.15 -14.62 -9.16
CA GLU A 355 -46.59 -13.76 -8.11
C GLU A 355 -45.06 -13.86 -8.01
N ASP A 356 -44.50 -15.07 -8.07
CA ASP A 356 -43.04 -15.28 -7.96
C ASP A 356 -42.28 -14.68 -9.15
N ALA A 357 -42.83 -14.85 -10.37
CA ALA A 357 -42.25 -14.29 -11.59
C ALA A 357 -42.30 -12.74 -11.58
N HIS A 358 -43.44 -12.18 -11.15
CA HIS A 358 -43.59 -10.74 -10.95
C HIS A 358 -42.61 -10.20 -9.89
N ALA A 359 -42.49 -10.88 -8.74
CA ALA A 359 -41.57 -10.48 -7.68
C ALA A 359 -40.10 -10.49 -8.14
N ALA A 360 -39.71 -11.45 -8.99
CA ALA A 360 -38.38 -11.49 -9.58
C ALA A 360 -38.11 -10.29 -10.50
N ILE A 361 -39.07 -9.91 -11.35
CA ILE A 361 -38.97 -8.74 -12.24
C ILE A 361 -38.87 -7.43 -11.45
N VAL A 362 -39.68 -7.27 -10.39
CA VAL A 362 -39.62 -6.10 -9.50
C VAL A 362 -38.27 -6.02 -8.78
N LYS A 363 -37.71 -7.15 -8.35
CA LYS A 363 -36.38 -7.21 -7.73
C LYS A 363 -35.29 -6.79 -8.72
N ASP A 364 -35.32 -7.29 -9.95
CA ASP A 364 -34.36 -6.90 -10.99
C ASP A 364 -34.46 -5.40 -11.28
N LYS A 365 -35.67 -4.82 -11.29
CA LYS A 365 -35.84 -3.36 -11.43
C LYS A 365 -35.19 -2.59 -10.30
N ALA A 366 -35.36 -3.03 -9.06
CA ALA A 366 -34.73 -2.39 -7.91
C ALA A 366 -33.20 -2.48 -7.97
N ASP A 367 -32.64 -3.62 -8.38
CA ASP A 367 -31.19 -3.79 -8.57
C ASP A 367 -30.66 -2.90 -9.72
N MET A 368 -31.38 -2.86 -10.84
CA MET A 368 -31.08 -1.98 -11.96
C MET A 368 -31.05 -0.50 -11.54
N ASP A 369 -32.07 -0.03 -10.83
CA ASP A 369 -32.14 1.36 -10.34
C ASP A 369 -31.03 1.66 -9.35
N ALA A 370 -30.72 0.73 -8.44
CA ALA A 370 -29.62 0.89 -7.50
C ALA A 370 -28.27 1.03 -8.22
N LYS A 371 -28.05 0.22 -9.27
CA LYS A 371 -26.84 0.30 -10.10
C LYS A 371 -26.77 1.59 -10.92
N ALA A 372 -27.88 2.00 -11.54
CA ALA A 372 -27.95 3.26 -12.28
C ALA A 372 -27.77 4.48 -11.36
N ALA A 373 -28.31 4.45 -10.14
CA ALA A 373 -28.11 5.48 -9.13
C ALA A 373 -26.67 5.54 -8.60
N ALA A 374 -25.95 4.41 -8.63
CA ALA A 374 -24.51 4.33 -8.35
C ALA A 374 -23.64 4.63 -9.58
N GLU A 375 -24.24 5.05 -10.70
CA GLU A 375 -23.59 5.27 -12.00
C GLU A 375 -22.80 4.05 -12.53
N ASP A 376 -23.13 2.84 -12.06
CA ASP A 376 -22.67 1.56 -12.62
C ASP A 376 -23.55 1.17 -13.81
N TYR A 377 -23.49 1.97 -14.88
CA TYR A 377 -24.33 1.78 -16.07
C TYR A 377 -24.06 0.47 -16.80
N GLU A 378 -22.83 -0.04 -16.72
CA GLU A 378 -22.48 -1.37 -17.23
C GLU A 378 -23.23 -2.48 -16.47
N GLY A 379 -23.24 -2.40 -15.13
CA GLY A 379 -24.02 -3.32 -14.30
C GLY A 379 -25.53 -3.16 -14.52
N ALA A 380 -26.02 -1.92 -14.63
CA ALA A 380 -27.44 -1.64 -14.87
C ALA A 380 -27.88 -2.19 -16.24
N LEU A 381 -27.08 -2.00 -17.29
CA LEU A 381 -27.32 -2.55 -18.63
C LEU A 381 -27.41 -4.08 -18.60
N ALA A 382 -26.51 -4.75 -17.87
CA ALA A 382 -26.55 -6.21 -17.72
C ALA A 382 -27.87 -6.69 -17.06
N VAL A 383 -28.37 -5.96 -16.07
CA VAL A 383 -29.66 -6.27 -15.43
C VAL A 383 -30.83 -6.04 -16.40
N VAL A 384 -30.85 -4.93 -17.14
CA VAL A 384 -31.87 -4.64 -18.16
C VAL A 384 -31.92 -5.75 -19.21
N GLN A 385 -30.77 -6.14 -19.74
CA GLN A 385 -30.67 -7.20 -20.75
C GLN A 385 -31.16 -8.56 -20.23
N ALA A 386 -30.90 -8.88 -18.95
CA ALA A 386 -31.40 -10.09 -18.32
C ALA A 386 -32.90 -10.04 -18.00
N MET A 387 -33.47 -8.84 -17.81
CA MET A 387 -34.88 -8.63 -17.52
C MET A 387 -35.77 -8.83 -18.75
N GLY A 388 -35.29 -8.47 -19.94
CA GLY A 388 -36.05 -8.59 -21.20
C GLY A 388 -36.70 -9.96 -21.42
N PRO A 389 -35.94 -11.08 -21.42
CA PRO A 389 -36.50 -12.42 -21.56
C PRO A 389 -37.48 -12.82 -20.45
N LYS A 390 -37.31 -12.29 -19.23
CA LYS A 390 -38.22 -12.56 -18.10
C LYS A 390 -39.56 -11.85 -18.30
N LEU A 391 -39.53 -10.61 -18.80
CA LEU A 391 -40.73 -9.86 -19.18
C LEU A 391 -41.48 -10.55 -20.32
N ASP A 392 -40.78 -11.00 -21.36
CA ASP A 392 -41.41 -11.74 -22.47
C ASP A 392 -42.07 -13.05 -22.00
N ALA A 393 -41.40 -13.78 -21.10
CA ALA A 393 -41.95 -15.00 -20.49
C ALA A 393 -43.18 -14.68 -19.62
N TYR A 394 -43.15 -13.59 -18.85
CA TYR A 394 -44.25 -13.14 -18.02
C TYR A 394 -45.47 -12.70 -18.85
N GLU A 395 -45.25 -11.96 -19.94
CA GLU A 395 -46.30 -11.56 -20.89
C GLU A 395 -46.95 -12.78 -21.54
N THR A 396 -46.15 -13.76 -21.96
CA THR A 396 -46.63 -15.03 -22.53
C THR A 396 -47.47 -15.81 -21.50
N ALA A 397 -46.99 -15.91 -20.26
CA ALA A 397 -47.70 -16.62 -19.20
C ALA A 397 -49.00 -15.91 -18.79
N THR A 398 -49.01 -14.56 -18.81
CA THR A 398 -50.21 -13.76 -18.58
C THR A 398 -51.24 -13.97 -19.69
N SER A 399 -50.82 -13.99 -20.95
CA SER A 399 -51.70 -14.26 -22.09
C SER A 399 -52.29 -15.67 -22.04
N ALA A 400 -51.49 -16.68 -21.66
CA ALA A 400 -51.97 -18.04 -21.45
C ALA A 400 -52.99 -18.12 -20.31
N TRP A 401 -52.74 -17.39 -19.21
CA TRP A 401 -53.65 -17.31 -18.08
C TRP A 401 -55.01 -16.68 -18.45
N GLU A 402 -55.03 -15.58 -19.23
CA GLU A 402 -56.28 -14.98 -19.73
C GLU A 402 -57.03 -15.92 -20.70
N ALA A 403 -56.31 -16.70 -21.50
CA ALA A 403 -56.92 -17.73 -22.34
C ALA A 403 -57.57 -18.85 -21.51
N GLN A 404 -56.90 -19.32 -20.46
CA GLN A 404 -57.46 -20.29 -19.51
C GLN A 404 -58.68 -19.73 -18.79
N LYS A 405 -58.63 -18.48 -18.34
CA LYS A 405 -59.78 -17.80 -17.74
C LYS A 405 -60.98 -17.78 -18.70
N THR A 406 -60.74 -17.46 -19.97
CA THR A 406 -61.78 -17.48 -21.00
C THR A 406 -62.35 -18.88 -21.23
N GLU A 407 -61.51 -19.92 -21.23
CA GLU A 407 -61.94 -21.32 -21.32
C GLU A 407 -62.78 -21.72 -20.09
N TYR A 408 -62.35 -21.33 -18.89
CA TYR A 408 -63.09 -21.56 -17.65
C TYR A 408 -64.46 -20.88 -17.67
N ASP A 409 -64.53 -19.60 -18.03
CA ASP A 409 -65.79 -18.85 -18.09
C ASP A 409 -66.75 -19.48 -19.11
N THR A 410 -66.22 -19.97 -20.23
CA THR A 410 -66.99 -20.74 -21.22
C THR A 410 -67.51 -22.05 -20.62
N LEU A 411 -66.64 -22.84 -19.98
CA LEU A 411 -67.02 -24.10 -19.34
C LEU A 411 -68.07 -23.88 -18.25
N LEU A 412 -67.88 -22.90 -17.37
CA LEU A 412 -68.81 -22.53 -16.31
C LEU A 412 -70.19 -22.19 -16.88
N SER A 413 -70.25 -21.40 -17.96
CA SER A 413 -71.52 -21.03 -18.61
C SER A 413 -72.31 -22.25 -19.12
N THR A 414 -71.63 -23.32 -19.52
CA THR A 414 -72.28 -24.58 -19.96
C THR A 414 -72.72 -25.45 -18.79
N LEU A 415 -71.97 -25.46 -17.68
CA LEU A 415 -72.25 -26.29 -16.51
C LEU A 415 -73.30 -25.69 -15.58
N GLN A 416 -73.33 -24.36 -15.44
CA GLN A 416 -74.22 -23.65 -14.52
C GLN A 416 -75.71 -24.01 -14.67
N PRO A 417 -76.32 -24.04 -15.89
CA PRO A 417 -77.73 -24.45 -16.02
C PRO A 417 -77.95 -25.93 -15.69
N ARG A 418 -76.96 -26.80 -15.94
CA ARG A 418 -77.03 -28.24 -15.67
C ARG A 418 -76.90 -28.54 -14.18
N LEU A 419 -75.98 -27.86 -13.48
CA LEU A 419 -75.85 -27.90 -12.02
C LEU A 419 -77.11 -27.41 -11.31
N ALA A 420 -77.68 -26.29 -11.78
CA ALA A 420 -78.94 -25.78 -11.24
C ALA A 420 -80.09 -26.79 -11.41
N LYS A 421 -80.18 -27.46 -12.57
CA LYS A 421 -81.15 -28.52 -12.82
C LYS A 421 -80.91 -29.74 -11.92
N ALA A 422 -79.66 -30.20 -11.79
CA ALA A 422 -79.27 -31.32 -10.94
C ALA A 422 -79.59 -31.07 -9.46
N ALA A 423 -79.41 -29.83 -8.97
CA ALA A 423 -79.72 -29.44 -7.60
C ALA A 423 -81.22 -29.53 -7.24
N THR A 424 -82.12 -29.51 -8.24
CA THR A 424 -83.58 -29.57 -8.03
C THR A 424 -84.17 -30.98 -8.14
N ALA A 425 -83.37 -32.00 -8.47
CA ALA A 425 -83.84 -33.38 -8.58
C ALA A 425 -84.19 -33.97 -7.19
N THR A 426 -85.34 -34.65 -7.08
CA THR A 426 -85.91 -35.10 -5.80
C THR A 426 -85.76 -36.59 -5.51
N ALA A 427 -85.16 -37.36 -6.43
CA ALA A 427 -85.00 -38.81 -6.25
C ALA A 427 -83.92 -39.14 -5.20
N GLU A 428 -84.24 -39.98 -4.22
CA GLU A 428 -83.37 -40.25 -3.06
C GLU A 428 -82.00 -40.86 -3.43
N LYS A 429 -81.99 -41.72 -4.45
CA LYS A 429 -80.78 -42.33 -5.05
C LYS A 429 -79.85 -41.32 -5.74
N LEU A 430 -80.29 -40.09 -5.94
CA LEU A 430 -79.50 -39.01 -6.53
C LEU A 430 -78.87 -38.08 -5.48
N LYS A 431 -79.16 -38.24 -4.18
CA LYS A 431 -78.64 -37.35 -3.12
C LYS A 431 -77.12 -37.41 -2.92
N ALA A 432 -76.53 -38.61 -2.92
CA ALA A 432 -75.07 -38.76 -2.80
C ALA A 432 -74.33 -38.16 -4.03
N PRO A 433 -74.75 -38.46 -5.28
CA PRO A 433 -74.26 -37.76 -6.46
C PRO A 433 -74.46 -36.23 -6.43
N GLN A 434 -75.58 -35.72 -5.89
CA GLN A 434 -75.80 -34.28 -5.71
C GLN A 434 -74.79 -33.62 -4.77
N ALA A 435 -74.46 -34.28 -3.65
CA ALA A 435 -73.46 -33.76 -2.71
C ALA A 435 -72.05 -33.72 -3.34
N GLU A 436 -71.71 -34.72 -4.15
CA GLU A 436 -70.46 -34.73 -4.92
C GLU A 436 -70.42 -33.62 -5.98
N LEU A 437 -71.53 -33.36 -6.67
CA LEU A 437 -71.63 -32.25 -7.63
C LEU A 437 -71.51 -30.88 -6.94
N ALA A 438 -72.13 -30.69 -5.78
CA ALA A 438 -72.02 -29.45 -5.01
C ALA A 438 -70.60 -29.22 -4.46
N SER A 439 -69.95 -30.29 -4.00
CA SER A 439 -68.55 -30.25 -3.57
C SER A 439 -67.60 -29.94 -4.74
N GLY A 440 -67.80 -30.60 -5.87
CA GLY A 440 -67.03 -30.36 -7.10
C GLY A 440 -67.20 -28.93 -7.63
N GLN A 441 -68.43 -28.40 -7.62
CA GLN A 441 -68.71 -27.00 -7.97
C GLN A 441 -67.95 -26.04 -7.04
N LYS A 442 -68.01 -26.26 -5.72
CA LYS A 442 -67.31 -25.41 -4.75
C LYS A 442 -65.80 -25.47 -4.92
N SER A 443 -65.25 -26.65 -5.19
CA SER A 443 -63.81 -26.84 -5.45
C SER A 443 -63.38 -26.10 -6.71
N MET A 444 -64.17 -26.22 -7.78
CA MET A 444 -63.96 -25.51 -9.04
C MET A 444 -64.00 -23.97 -8.84
N GLU A 445 -65.02 -23.46 -8.16
CA GLU A 445 -65.16 -22.03 -7.87
C GLU A 445 -64.04 -21.50 -6.96
N THR A 446 -63.57 -22.31 -6.00
CA THR A 446 -62.46 -21.96 -5.09
C THR A 446 -61.13 -21.87 -5.85
N ALA A 447 -60.87 -22.81 -6.76
CA ALA A 447 -59.68 -22.77 -7.63
C ALA A 447 -59.70 -21.54 -8.55
N ALA A 448 -60.85 -21.24 -9.16
CA ALA A 448 -61.03 -20.04 -9.99
C ALA A 448 -60.87 -18.73 -9.17
N LEU A 449 -61.33 -18.71 -7.92
CA LEU A 449 -61.23 -17.53 -7.05
C LEU A 449 -59.77 -17.13 -6.75
N VAL A 450 -58.86 -18.09 -6.69
CA VAL A 450 -57.41 -17.84 -6.51
C VAL A 450 -56.66 -17.73 -7.84
N GLY A 451 -57.37 -17.74 -8.97
CA GLY A 451 -56.83 -17.63 -10.31
C GLY A 451 -56.15 -18.91 -10.82
N ASP A 452 -56.38 -20.07 -10.20
CA ASP A 452 -55.91 -21.37 -10.69
C ASP A 452 -56.91 -21.96 -11.70
N TYR A 453 -56.93 -21.37 -12.89
CA TYR A 453 -57.87 -21.78 -13.93
C TYR A 453 -57.56 -23.18 -14.49
N ASP A 454 -56.32 -23.67 -14.41
CA ASP A 454 -56.01 -25.06 -14.77
C ASP A 454 -56.74 -26.07 -13.88
N GLU A 455 -56.65 -25.88 -12.55
CA GLU A 455 -57.35 -26.72 -11.57
C GLU A 455 -58.87 -26.53 -11.68
N ALA A 456 -59.34 -25.30 -11.89
CA ALA A 456 -60.75 -25.01 -12.09
C ALA A 456 -61.31 -25.67 -13.37
N ILE A 457 -60.61 -25.58 -14.50
CA ILE A 457 -61.01 -26.24 -15.76
C ILE A 457 -60.99 -27.76 -15.61
N THR A 458 -59.96 -28.32 -14.98
CA THR A 458 -59.86 -29.76 -14.72
C THR A 458 -61.00 -30.25 -13.85
N THR A 459 -61.27 -29.54 -12.75
CA THR A 459 -62.40 -29.84 -11.86
C THR A 459 -63.74 -29.66 -12.59
N GLY A 460 -63.88 -28.64 -13.43
CA GLY A 460 -65.08 -28.42 -14.25
C GLY A 460 -65.31 -29.50 -15.29
N LYS A 461 -64.26 -30.02 -15.95
CA LYS A 461 -64.34 -31.15 -16.90
C LYS A 461 -64.73 -32.46 -16.18
N ASP A 462 -64.20 -32.71 -14.99
CA ASP A 462 -64.64 -33.81 -14.12
C ASP A 462 -66.10 -33.64 -13.69
N LEU A 463 -66.49 -32.41 -13.32
CA LEU A 463 -67.87 -32.07 -12.95
C LEU A 463 -68.83 -32.28 -14.11
N ALA A 464 -68.45 -31.93 -15.34
CA ALA A 464 -69.21 -32.19 -16.56
C ALA A 464 -69.48 -33.69 -16.74
N THR A 465 -68.44 -34.51 -16.54
CA THR A 465 -68.53 -35.98 -16.64
C THR A 465 -69.46 -36.56 -15.56
N LYS A 466 -69.37 -36.05 -14.34
CA LYS A 466 -70.25 -36.43 -13.23
C LYS A 466 -71.69 -36.00 -13.46
N LEU A 467 -71.92 -34.83 -14.07
CA LEU A 467 -73.25 -34.37 -14.50
C LEU A 467 -73.84 -35.26 -15.59
N ASP A 468 -73.04 -35.68 -16.58
CA ASP A 468 -73.50 -36.63 -17.60
C ASP A 468 -73.95 -37.96 -16.96
N ALA A 469 -73.19 -38.46 -15.98
CA ALA A 469 -73.54 -39.67 -15.24
C ALA A 469 -74.79 -39.48 -14.35
N PHE A 470 -74.94 -38.30 -13.75
CA PHE A 470 -76.10 -37.92 -12.95
C PHE A 470 -77.39 -37.86 -13.79
N GLU A 471 -77.35 -37.18 -14.93
CA GLU A 471 -78.47 -37.06 -15.85
C GLU A 471 -78.88 -38.42 -16.40
N LYS A 472 -77.92 -39.29 -16.70
CA LYS A 472 -78.16 -40.69 -17.11
C LYS A 472 -78.79 -41.55 -16.00
N SER A 473 -78.49 -41.25 -14.74
CA SER A 473 -79.05 -41.95 -13.57
C SER A 473 -80.45 -41.44 -13.18
N ALA A 474 -80.87 -40.28 -13.69
CA ALA A 474 -82.15 -39.65 -13.39
C ALA A 474 -83.35 -40.16 -14.23
N GLU A 475 -83.13 -40.93 -15.29
CA GLU A 475 -84.21 -41.47 -16.16
C GLU A 475 -84.89 -42.76 -15.64
N GLY A 476 -84.53 -43.23 -14.43
CA GLY A 476 -84.97 -44.54 -13.94
C GLY A 476 -85.52 -44.56 -12.52
N ALA A 477 -86.84 -44.68 -12.43
CA ALA A 477 -87.63 -45.27 -11.34
C ALA A 477 -87.94 -44.42 -10.08
N SER A 478 -89.25 -44.25 -9.89
CA SER A 478 -89.95 -43.96 -8.63
C SER A 478 -89.97 -45.17 -7.69
N LEU A 479 -89.92 -44.96 -6.38
CA LEU A 479 -90.92 -45.43 -5.39
C LEU A 479 -90.50 -45.04 -3.96
N ILE A 480 -91.52 -44.87 -3.11
CA ILE A 480 -91.47 -44.36 -1.74
C ILE A 480 -91.36 -45.54 -0.77
N GLU A 481 -90.49 -45.46 0.24
CA GLU A 481 -90.51 -46.39 1.39
C GLU A 481 -90.47 -45.66 2.74
N LEU A 482 -91.26 -46.20 3.68
CA LEU A 482 -91.42 -45.80 5.08
C LEU A 482 -90.31 -46.40 5.96
N GLY A 483 -89.06 -46.25 5.52
CA GLY A 483 -87.85 -46.44 6.31
C GLY A 483 -87.03 -45.14 6.28
N GLY A 484 -86.22 -44.89 7.31
CA GLY A 484 -85.47 -43.65 7.39
C GLY A 484 -84.18 -43.76 8.17
N GLU A 485 -83.22 -42.94 7.77
CA GLU A 485 -82.02 -42.64 8.52
C GLU A 485 -82.10 -41.17 8.91
N VAL A 486 -81.96 -40.88 10.20
CA VAL A 486 -81.91 -39.51 10.70
C VAL A 486 -80.49 -39.21 11.14
N THR A 487 -79.93 -38.19 10.53
CA THR A 487 -78.58 -37.71 10.83
C THR A 487 -78.63 -36.80 12.04
N ILE A 488 -77.85 -37.14 13.07
CA ILE A 488 -77.55 -36.28 14.19
C ILE A 488 -76.48 -35.30 13.70
N ALA A 489 -76.89 -34.05 13.46
CA ALA A 489 -75.96 -32.97 13.12
C ALA A 489 -74.87 -32.85 14.19
N GLU A 490 -73.61 -32.66 13.77
CA GLU A 490 -72.48 -32.51 14.70
C GLU A 490 -72.77 -31.41 15.71
N LYS A 491 -72.86 -31.79 16.98
CA LYS A 491 -72.98 -30.82 18.08
C LYS A 491 -71.71 -30.82 18.91
N PRO A 492 -71.09 -29.64 19.12
CA PRO A 492 -70.07 -29.50 20.15
C PRO A 492 -70.75 -29.67 21.50
N PHE A 493 -70.27 -30.59 22.32
CA PHE A 493 -70.92 -30.90 23.60
C PHE A 493 -69.99 -30.77 24.80
N LEU A 494 -68.68 -30.66 24.59
CA LEU A 494 -67.72 -30.32 25.64
C LEU A 494 -66.57 -29.47 25.08
N LYS A 495 -66.23 -28.40 25.80
CA LYS A 495 -65.03 -27.58 25.58
C LYS A 495 -64.27 -27.48 26.90
N GLN A 496 -63.03 -27.92 26.91
CA GLN A 496 -62.20 -27.90 28.12
C GLN A 496 -60.79 -27.37 27.80
N LYS A 497 -60.31 -26.48 28.67
CA LYS A 497 -59.00 -25.84 28.54
C LYS A 497 -57.99 -26.52 29.46
N PHE A 498 -56.82 -26.85 28.92
CA PHE A 498 -55.69 -27.42 29.63
C PHE A 498 -54.50 -26.44 29.63
N ALA A 499 -53.41 -26.77 30.33
CA ALA A 499 -52.26 -25.87 30.48
C ALA A 499 -51.57 -25.48 29.15
N TYR A 500 -51.70 -26.30 28.09
CA TYR A 500 -50.98 -26.12 26.81
C TYR A 500 -51.85 -26.31 25.56
N ALA A 501 -53.16 -26.54 25.71
CA ALA A 501 -54.11 -26.72 24.59
C ALA A 501 -55.57 -26.55 25.04
N GLU A 502 -56.47 -26.30 24.10
CA GLU A 502 -57.93 -26.37 24.28
C GLU A 502 -58.48 -27.55 23.47
N GLY A 503 -59.20 -28.46 24.13
CA GLY A 503 -59.86 -29.59 23.49
C GLY A 503 -61.36 -29.34 23.33
N ALA A 504 -61.89 -29.57 22.13
CA ALA A 504 -63.32 -29.53 21.82
C ALA A 504 -63.76 -30.90 21.29
N ALA A 505 -64.73 -31.53 21.97
CA ALA A 505 -65.32 -32.79 21.52
C ALA A 505 -66.65 -32.51 20.81
N LYS A 506 -66.79 -33.07 19.61
CA LYS A 506 -68.01 -33.05 18.80
C LYS A 506 -68.52 -34.48 18.65
N VAL A 507 -69.83 -34.63 18.74
CA VAL A 507 -70.50 -35.90 18.45
C VAL A 507 -71.49 -35.69 17.33
N GLY A 508 -71.39 -36.53 16.32
CA GLY A 508 -72.33 -36.65 15.22
C GLY A 508 -72.69 -38.12 15.04
N GLY A 509 -73.61 -38.40 14.13
CA GLY A 509 -73.92 -39.78 13.80
C GLY A 509 -75.20 -39.91 13.00
N SER A 510 -75.60 -41.15 12.79
CA SER A 510 -76.81 -41.50 12.08
C SER A 510 -77.56 -42.58 12.86
N VAL A 511 -78.87 -42.44 12.98
CA VAL A 511 -79.73 -43.46 13.57
C VAL A 511 -80.65 -44.00 12.49
N LYS A 512 -80.50 -45.29 12.18
CA LYS A 512 -81.42 -46.01 11.31
C LYS A 512 -82.58 -46.54 12.15
N PHE A 513 -83.80 -46.33 11.68
CA PHE A 513 -85.00 -46.80 12.37
C PHE A 513 -85.98 -47.46 11.41
N GLY A 514 -86.71 -48.44 11.95
CA GLY A 514 -87.76 -49.18 11.25
C GLY A 514 -88.75 -49.78 12.25
N PRO A 515 -89.94 -50.20 11.79
CA PRO A 515 -90.92 -50.85 12.67
C PRO A 515 -90.35 -52.17 13.22
N ALA A 516 -90.60 -52.45 14.50
CA ALA A 516 -90.33 -53.77 15.06
C ALA A 516 -91.23 -54.83 14.39
N ALA A 517 -90.77 -56.08 14.33
CA ALA A 517 -91.33 -57.14 13.50
C ALA A 517 -92.80 -57.54 13.79
N ASP A 518 -93.38 -57.00 14.86
CA ASP A 518 -94.66 -57.39 15.46
C ASP A 518 -95.55 -56.19 15.87
N ALA A 519 -95.36 -55.01 15.26
CA ALA A 519 -96.19 -53.83 15.50
C ALA A 519 -97.25 -53.58 14.40
N GLU A 520 -98.53 -53.42 14.77
CA GLU A 520 -99.58 -52.90 13.87
C GLU A 520 -99.50 -51.37 13.74
N PRO A 521 -99.78 -50.79 12.55
CA PRO A 521 -99.53 -49.38 12.29
C PRO A 521 -100.53 -48.46 13.02
N GLY A 522 -100.11 -47.96 14.19
CA GLY A 522 -100.71 -46.78 14.83
C GLY A 522 -100.34 -45.49 14.08
N SER A 523 -101.15 -44.44 14.26
CA SER A 523 -101.19 -43.19 13.47
C SER A 523 -99.99 -42.23 13.64
N ALA A 524 -98.78 -42.73 13.84
CA ALA A 524 -97.57 -41.90 13.97
C ALA A 524 -96.99 -41.54 12.58
N THR A 525 -96.60 -40.28 12.39
CA THR A 525 -95.96 -39.79 11.16
C THR A 525 -94.43 -39.92 11.21
N LYS A 526 -93.76 -40.01 10.04
CA LYS A 526 -92.29 -40.17 9.95
C LYS A 526 -91.52 -39.08 10.71
N ASP A 527 -92.03 -37.86 10.73
CA ASP A 527 -91.41 -36.74 11.44
C ASP A 527 -91.52 -36.89 12.97
N GLN A 528 -92.64 -37.41 13.47
CA GLN A 528 -92.84 -37.67 14.92
C GLN A 528 -91.93 -38.79 15.43
N VAL A 529 -91.74 -39.84 14.63
CA VAL A 529 -90.80 -40.94 14.95
C VAL A 529 -89.35 -40.45 14.90
N SER A 530 -89.00 -39.67 13.87
CA SER A 530 -87.66 -39.09 13.71
C SER A 530 -87.29 -38.15 14.88
N GLN A 531 -88.23 -37.33 15.34
CA GLN A 531 -88.02 -36.38 16.42
C GLN A 531 -87.87 -37.08 17.79
N SER A 532 -88.66 -38.12 18.07
CA SER A 532 -88.58 -38.85 19.34
C SER A 532 -87.29 -39.71 19.45
N VAL A 533 -86.82 -40.27 18.33
CA VAL A 533 -85.53 -40.96 18.24
C VAL A 533 -84.35 -39.99 18.47
N LEU A 534 -84.42 -38.77 17.91
CA LEU A 534 -83.44 -37.71 18.14
C LEU A 534 -83.37 -37.23 19.59
N GLU A 535 -84.52 -37.03 20.24
CA GLU A 535 -84.60 -36.61 21.65
C GLU A 535 -84.03 -37.68 22.60
N LYS A 536 -84.31 -38.96 22.33
CA LYS A 536 -83.76 -40.07 23.12
C LYS A 536 -82.24 -40.21 22.93
N ALA A 537 -81.74 -40.08 21.70
CA ALA A 537 -80.30 -40.11 21.41
C ALA A 537 -79.55 -38.93 22.07
N ALA A 538 -80.15 -37.74 22.08
CA ALA A 538 -79.58 -36.57 22.75
C ALA A 538 -79.50 -36.71 24.29
N ASP A 539 -80.51 -37.30 24.93
CA ASP A 539 -80.51 -37.54 26.40
C ASP A 539 -79.37 -38.46 26.83
N VAL A 540 -79.08 -39.54 26.10
CA VAL A 540 -78.03 -40.49 26.49
C VAL A 540 -76.62 -39.94 26.20
N ILE A 541 -76.43 -39.18 25.13
CA ILE A 541 -75.17 -38.49 24.82
C ILE A 541 -74.80 -37.48 25.92
N SER A 542 -75.80 -36.78 26.49
CA SER A 542 -75.58 -35.77 27.53
C SER A 542 -75.14 -36.32 28.90
N LYS A 543 -75.25 -37.64 29.12
CA LYS A 543 -74.92 -38.33 30.39
C LYS A 543 -73.55 -39.01 30.41
N GLY A 544 -72.79 -38.98 29.32
CA GLY A 544 -71.43 -39.56 29.25
C GLY A 544 -70.38 -38.75 30.02
N LYS A 545 -69.32 -39.42 30.50
CA LYS A 545 -68.17 -38.83 31.19
C LYS A 545 -66.91 -38.92 30.34
N TRP A 546 -66.17 -37.80 30.25
CA TRP A 546 -64.86 -37.71 29.61
C TRP A 546 -63.74 -37.57 30.64
N ASP A 547 -62.59 -38.18 30.34
CA ASP A 547 -61.34 -37.96 31.06
C ASP A 547 -60.22 -37.68 30.05
N PHE A 548 -59.48 -36.58 30.23
CA PHE A 548 -58.36 -36.19 29.38
C PHE A 548 -57.08 -36.21 30.21
N THR A 549 -56.08 -36.99 29.79
CA THR A 549 -54.76 -37.07 30.45
C THR A 549 -53.66 -36.72 29.45
N GLY A 550 -52.69 -35.90 29.83
CA GLY A 550 -51.60 -35.50 28.92
C GLY A 550 -50.40 -34.94 29.66
N GLY A 551 -49.20 -35.15 29.10
CA GLY A 551 -47.94 -34.74 29.71
C GLY A 551 -46.77 -34.72 28.72
N LEU A 552 -45.68 -34.05 29.11
CA LEU A 552 -44.42 -34.02 28.37
C LEU A 552 -43.73 -35.38 28.49
N LYS A 553 -43.34 -35.97 27.36
CA LYS A 553 -42.59 -37.23 27.28
C LYS A 553 -41.18 -36.89 26.78
N GLY A 554 -40.17 -37.16 27.60
CA GLY A 554 -38.76 -36.95 27.23
C GLY A 554 -38.03 -38.30 27.18
N ASN A 555 -37.27 -38.55 26.10
CA ASN A 555 -36.33 -39.66 26.06
C ASN A 555 -34.91 -39.11 26.33
N PRO A 556 -34.30 -39.38 27.50
CA PRO A 556 -33.05 -38.71 27.91
C PRO A 556 -31.83 -39.05 27.03
N GLY A 557 -31.89 -40.12 26.21
CA GLY A 557 -30.82 -40.49 25.28
C GLY A 557 -30.76 -39.66 23.99
N ASP A 558 -31.92 -39.24 23.46
CA ASP A 558 -32.02 -38.62 22.13
C ASP A 558 -32.26 -37.10 22.17
N LYS A 559 -32.34 -36.51 23.38
CA LYS A 559 -32.65 -35.09 23.61
C LYS A 559 -33.92 -34.62 22.87
N GLU A 560 -34.92 -35.49 22.82
CA GLU A 560 -36.24 -35.18 22.26
C GLU A 560 -37.26 -34.90 23.36
N VAL A 561 -38.05 -33.82 23.18
CA VAL A 561 -39.21 -33.49 24.01
C VAL A 561 -40.46 -33.57 23.14
N GLY A 562 -41.40 -34.43 23.52
CA GLY A 562 -42.69 -34.61 22.85
C GLY A 562 -43.86 -34.29 23.78
N LEU A 563 -44.94 -33.74 23.22
CA LEU A 563 -46.22 -33.56 23.92
C LEU A 563 -47.21 -34.64 23.48
N ALA A 564 -47.62 -35.49 24.43
CA ALA A 564 -48.60 -36.55 24.19
C ALA A 564 -49.90 -36.28 24.97
N ILE A 565 -51.05 -36.37 24.30
CA ILE A 565 -52.38 -36.21 24.89
C ILE A 565 -53.21 -37.48 24.63
N ASN A 566 -53.85 -38.01 25.68
CA ASN A 566 -54.78 -39.14 25.67
C ASN A 566 -56.17 -38.68 26.13
N ALA A 567 -57.24 -39.17 25.49
CA ALA A 567 -58.62 -38.71 25.72
C ALA A 567 -59.62 -39.87 25.86
N THR A 568 -59.96 -40.29 27.07
CA THR A 568 -60.85 -41.43 27.32
C THR A 568 -62.31 -40.97 27.43
N PHE A 569 -63.23 -41.68 26.75
CA PHE A 569 -64.68 -41.47 26.90
C PHE A 569 -65.36 -42.69 27.50
N SER A 570 -66.27 -42.48 28.44
CA SER A 570 -67.11 -43.53 29.00
C SER A 570 -68.58 -43.10 29.04
N CYS A 571 -69.49 -43.97 28.61
CA CYS A 571 -70.93 -43.74 28.79
C CYS A 571 -71.66 -45.04 29.11
N GLU A 572 -72.78 -44.93 29.82
CA GLU A 572 -73.66 -46.06 30.16
C GLU A 572 -74.92 -45.99 29.28
N TRP A 573 -75.15 -47.01 28.45
CA TRP A 573 -76.33 -47.17 27.61
C TRP A 573 -77.10 -48.40 28.10
N GLY A 574 -78.06 -48.21 29.01
CA GLY A 574 -78.79 -49.32 29.63
C GLY A 574 -77.85 -50.23 30.46
N PRO A 575 -77.93 -51.57 30.35
CA PRO A 575 -77.08 -52.47 31.14
C PRO A 575 -75.62 -52.56 30.66
N ALA A 576 -75.25 -51.86 29.58
CA ALA A 576 -73.91 -51.92 28.99
C ALA A 576 -73.10 -50.65 29.27
N LYS A 577 -71.85 -50.83 29.69
CA LYS A 577 -70.85 -49.76 29.82
C LYS A 577 -69.96 -49.74 28.57
N LEU A 578 -69.90 -48.61 27.88
CA LEU A 578 -68.99 -48.40 26.75
C LEU A 578 -67.80 -47.58 27.25
N GLU A 579 -66.58 -48.12 27.12
CA GLU A 579 -65.33 -47.40 27.40
C GLU A 579 -64.47 -47.33 26.13
N PHE A 580 -63.97 -46.14 25.82
CA PHE A 580 -63.09 -45.87 24.69
C PHE A 580 -61.76 -45.30 25.18
N ALA A 581 -60.64 -45.88 24.72
CA ALA A 581 -59.29 -45.34 24.92
C ALA A 581 -58.65 -45.05 23.54
N PRO A 582 -58.25 -43.80 23.24
CA PRO A 582 -57.67 -43.46 21.95
C PRO A 582 -56.15 -43.61 21.89
N ALA A 583 -55.67 -43.62 20.65
CA ALA A 583 -54.29 -43.58 20.22
C ALA A 583 -53.55 -42.29 20.67
N GLU A 584 -52.26 -42.45 20.99
CA GLU A 584 -51.36 -41.38 21.42
C GLU A 584 -51.16 -40.35 20.28
N LEU A 585 -51.57 -39.09 20.48
CA LEU A 585 -51.33 -38.01 19.52
C LEU A 585 -50.07 -37.22 19.90
N SER A 586 -49.05 -37.23 19.03
CA SER A 586 -47.87 -36.35 19.16
C SER A 586 -48.07 -35.05 18.39
N LEU A 587 -48.12 -33.94 19.11
CA LEU A 587 -48.44 -32.61 18.53
C LEU A 587 -47.20 -31.83 18.07
N LEU A 588 -46.05 -32.13 18.68
CA LEU A 588 -44.77 -31.50 18.36
C LEU A 588 -43.63 -32.42 18.80
N SER A 589 -42.59 -32.55 17.98
CA SER A 589 -41.30 -33.10 18.42
C SER A 589 -40.18 -32.13 18.06
N VAL A 590 -39.28 -31.92 19.00
CA VAL A 590 -38.07 -31.10 18.81
C VAL A 590 -36.88 -32.02 18.95
N SER A 591 -36.10 -32.19 17.88
CA SER A 591 -34.84 -32.93 17.92
C SER A 591 -33.69 -32.08 17.41
N LYS A 592 -32.47 -32.37 17.89
CA LYS A 592 -31.26 -31.59 17.58
C LYS A 592 -30.83 -31.75 16.11
N GLU A 593 -31.16 -32.88 15.48
CA GLU A 593 -30.73 -33.24 14.13
C GLU A 593 -31.75 -32.88 13.05
N LYS A 594 -33.06 -32.95 13.36
CA LYS A 594 -34.14 -32.74 12.38
C LYS A 594 -34.91 -31.43 12.59
N GLY A 595 -34.58 -30.66 13.62
CA GLY A 595 -35.25 -29.42 13.96
C GLY A 595 -36.65 -29.65 14.54
N VAL A 596 -37.45 -28.58 14.59
CA VAL A 596 -38.86 -28.63 15.04
C VAL A 596 -39.68 -29.28 13.92
N SER A 597 -40.23 -30.47 14.17
CA SER A 597 -41.16 -31.09 13.23
C SER A 597 -42.61 -30.77 13.64
N GLY A 598 -43.33 -30.14 12.71
CA GLY A 598 -44.72 -29.70 12.89
C GLY A 598 -45.73 -30.85 12.75
N PRO A 599 -46.99 -30.63 13.18
CA PRO A 599 -47.94 -31.71 13.38
C PRO A 599 -48.29 -32.42 12.07
N LYS A 600 -48.18 -33.75 12.06
CA LYS A 600 -49.04 -34.56 11.18
C LYS A 600 -50.45 -34.43 11.71
N ILE A 601 -51.33 -33.71 11.03
CA ILE A 601 -52.76 -33.69 11.34
C ILE A 601 -53.28 -35.12 11.10
N ALA A 602 -53.32 -35.92 12.16
CA ALA A 602 -53.97 -37.21 12.17
C ALA A 602 -55.38 -36.99 12.73
N PHE A 603 -56.36 -36.90 11.83
CA PHE A 603 -57.76 -37.10 12.21
C PHE A 603 -57.91 -38.56 12.62
N ALA A 604 -57.93 -38.86 13.91
CA ALA A 604 -58.30 -40.18 14.39
C ALA A 604 -59.83 -40.29 14.35
N ASN A 605 -60.39 -40.61 13.19
CA ASN A 605 -61.79 -41.00 13.06
C ASN A 605 -61.94 -42.44 13.56
N ALA A 606 -62.44 -42.60 14.78
CA ALA A 606 -62.83 -43.91 15.31
C ALA A 606 -64.35 -44.09 15.14
N SER A 607 -64.76 -44.87 14.14
CA SER A 607 -66.16 -45.26 13.94
C SER A 607 -66.41 -46.62 14.57
N PHE A 608 -67.34 -46.70 15.52
CA PHE A 608 -67.81 -47.97 16.07
C PHE A 608 -69.32 -48.10 15.83
N SER A 609 -69.75 -49.27 15.34
CA SER A 609 -71.16 -49.63 15.26
C SER A 609 -71.45 -50.71 16.30
N TYR A 610 -72.35 -50.44 17.26
CA TYR A 610 -72.82 -51.43 18.23
C TYR A 610 -74.35 -51.48 18.19
N LYS A 611 -74.93 -52.68 18.08
CA LYS A 611 -76.39 -52.86 18.08
C LYS A 611 -76.89 -53.00 19.52
N VAL A 612 -77.62 -52.00 20.00
CA VAL A 612 -78.42 -52.13 21.23
C VAL A 612 -79.89 -52.09 20.82
N ALA A 613 -80.62 -53.17 21.08
CA ALA A 613 -82.07 -53.19 20.92
C ALA A 613 -82.71 -52.49 22.12
N ALA A 614 -82.93 -51.19 22.01
CA ALA A 614 -83.72 -50.41 22.96
C ALA A 614 -84.93 -49.86 22.22
N GLY A 615 -86.11 -50.44 22.44
CA GLY A 615 -87.35 -49.98 21.80
C GLY A 615 -87.84 -48.66 22.42
N VAL A 616 -88.26 -47.72 21.57
CA VAL A 616 -89.01 -46.53 21.99
C VAL A 616 -90.45 -46.67 21.52
N ASP A 617 -91.38 -46.38 22.41
CA ASP A 617 -92.82 -46.40 22.12
C ASP A 617 -93.26 -44.98 21.73
N VAL A 618 -93.68 -44.79 20.48
CA VAL A 618 -94.17 -43.51 19.97
C VAL A 618 -95.55 -43.73 19.38
N GLY A 619 -96.59 -43.23 20.05
CA GLY A 619 -97.97 -43.34 19.57
C GLY A 619 -98.51 -44.77 19.52
N GLY A 620 -98.03 -45.68 20.38
CA GLY A 620 -98.47 -47.08 20.45
C GLY A 620 -97.74 -48.01 19.49
N CYS A 621 -96.68 -47.54 18.82
CA CYS A 621 -95.85 -48.32 17.91
C CYS A 621 -94.43 -48.48 18.48
N LYS A 622 -93.96 -49.72 18.61
CA LYS A 622 -92.57 -50.03 19.01
C LYS A 622 -91.65 -49.91 17.81
N ILE A 623 -90.67 -49.01 17.90
CA ILE A 623 -89.67 -48.77 16.87
C ILE A 623 -88.32 -49.29 17.35
N ASP A 624 -87.70 -50.16 16.54
CA ASP A 624 -86.32 -50.56 16.72
C ASP A 624 -85.40 -49.54 16.03
N PHE A 625 -84.38 -49.08 16.75
CA PHE A 625 -83.38 -48.19 16.17
C PHE A 625 -81.96 -48.68 16.45
N SER A 626 -81.07 -48.45 15.49
CA SER A 626 -79.65 -48.81 15.58
C SER A 626 -78.81 -47.54 15.43
N PRO A 627 -78.21 -47.03 16.52
CA PRO A 627 -77.35 -45.86 16.43
C PRO A 627 -75.98 -46.22 15.87
N ALA A 628 -75.47 -45.37 14.96
CA ALA A 628 -74.07 -45.33 14.56
C ALA A 628 -73.53 -43.94 14.93
N LEU A 629 -72.66 -43.87 15.94
CA LEU A 629 -72.12 -42.62 16.45
C LEU A 629 -70.69 -42.40 15.96
N SER A 630 -70.38 -41.18 15.56
CA SER A 630 -69.04 -40.72 15.20
C SER A 630 -68.61 -39.63 16.18
N PHE A 631 -67.47 -39.83 16.83
CA PHE A 631 -66.89 -38.85 17.73
C PHE A 631 -65.68 -38.19 17.07
N THR A 632 -65.68 -36.87 17.03
CA THR A 632 -64.60 -36.05 16.48
C THR A 632 -63.98 -35.23 17.61
N ILE A 633 -62.69 -35.39 17.84
CA ILE A 633 -61.94 -34.60 18.84
C ILE A 633 -61.09 -33.58 18.09
N GLU A 634 -61.32 -32.30 18.36
CA GLU A 634 -60.50 -31.19 17.86
C GLU A 634 -59.63 -30.67 19.00
N ILE A 635 -58.31 -30.70 18.81
CA ILE A 635 -57.35 -30.14 19.77
C ILE A 635 -56.72 -28.89 19.14
N THR A 636 -56.88 -27.74 19.79
CA THR A 636 -56.24 -26.49 19.40
C THR A 636 -55.05 -26.22 20.33
N PRO A 637 -53.79 -26.33 19.86
CA PRO A 637 -52.61 -26.11 20.70
C PRO A 637 -52.44 -24.63 21.07
N ASP A 638 -51.99 -24.35 22.29
CA ASP A 638 -51.53 -23.01 22.69
C ASP A 638 -50.03 -22.90 22.44
N TYR A 639 -49.66 -22.51 21.23
CA TYR A 639 -48.27 -22.45 20.78
C TYR A 639 -47.40 -21.49 21.60
N VAL A 640 -47.99 -20.48 22.24
CA VAL A 640 -47.27 -19.51 23.08
C VAL A 640 -46.88 -20.15 24.41
N ALA A 641 -47.80 -20.89 25.04
CA ALA A 641 -47.52 -21.63 26.27
C ALA A 641 -46.54 -22.80 26.05
N ILE A 642 -46.65 -23.48 24.90
CA ILE A 642 -45.75 -24.59 24.52
C ILE A 642 -44.33 -24.08 24.24
N GLY A 643 -44.18 -22.98 23.50
CA GLY A 643 -42.87 -22.39 23.19
C GLY A 643 -42.13 -21.89 24.44
N ALA A 644 -42.84 -21.29 25.38
CA ALA A 644 -42.26 -20.79 26.64
C ALA A 644 -41.71 -21.91 27.55
N GLN A 645 -42.27 -23.13 27.52
CA GLN A 645 -41.78 -24.26 28.30
C GLN A 645 -40.67 -25.04 27.58
N ALA A 646 -40.76 -25.25 26.27
CA ALA A 646 -39.69 -25.90 25.50
C ALA A 646 -38.34 -25.15 25.66
N LEU A 647 -38.39 -23.82 25.69
CA LEU A 647 -37.24 -22.96 26.01
C LEU A 647 -36.70 -23.14 27.43
N LYS A 648 -37.55 -23.46 28.41
CA LYS A 648 -37.13 -23.73 29.81
C LYS A 648 -36.49 -25.12 29.99
N GLN A 649 -36.93 -26.15 29.26
CA GLN A 649 -36.35 -27.50 29.37
C GLN A 649 -35.07 -27.69 28.55
N LEU A 650 -34.92 -27.02 27.40
CA LEU A 650 -33.70 -27.05 26.60
C LEU A 650 -32.59 -26.15 27.15
N ALA A 651 -32.91 -25.25 28.07
CA ALA A 651 -31.97 -24.37 28.74
C ALA A 651 -31.50 -24.94 30.08
N ILE A 652 -30.65 -25.96 30.04
CA ILE A 652 -29.64 -26.15 31.09
C ILE A 652 -28.27 -26.36 30.39
N GLU A 653 -27.35 -25.44 30.74
CA GLU A 653 -25.92 -25.32 30.40
C GLU A 653 -25.53 -24.66 29.05
N ALA A 654 -25.42 -23.32 29.04
CA ALA A 654 -24.13 -22.61 29.21
C ALA A 654 -24.18 -21.11 28.80
N ILE A 655 -24.16 -20.25 29.83
CA ILE A 655 -23.38 -18.99 29.99
C ILE A 655 -23.58 -17.83 28.96
N ALA A 656 -24.46 -16.91 29.37
CA ALA A 656 -24.30 -15.45 29.44
C ALA A 656 -23.33 -14.73 28.48
N VAL A 657 -23.89 -14.08 27.45
CA VAL A 657 -23.55 -12.70 27.05
C VAL A 657 -24.82 -11.96 26.63
N ASP A 658 -24.91 -10.73 27.14
CA ASP A 658 -25.90 -9.65 27.06
C ASP A 658 -27.19 -9.73 26.23
N ALA A 659 -28.28 -9.41 26.93
CA ALA A 659 -29.67 -9.42 26.50
C ALA A 659 -30.10 -8.14 25.73
N ALA A 660 -29.18 -7.48 25.02
CA ALA A 660 -29.49 -6.26 24.26
C ALA A 660 -29.63 -6.47 22.73
N ALA A 661 -29.34 -7.67 22.22
CA ALA A 661 -29.46 -7.98 20.77
C ALA A 661 -30.73 -8.76 20.39
N LEU A 662 -31.58 -9.13 21.36
CA LEU A 662 -32.74 -10.00 21.12
C LEU A 662 -34.07 -9.25 20.95
N ALA A 663 -34.06 -8.13 20.21
CA ALA A 663 -35.27 -7.38 19.86
C ALA A 663 -35.41 -7.06 18.36
N SER A 664 -34.53 -7.54 17.48
CA SER A 664 -34.60 -7.22 16.04
C SER A 664 -34.30 -8.39 15.08
N ALA A 665 -34.62 -9.62 15.46
CA ALA A 665 -34.55 -10.77 14.56
C ALA A 665 -35.81 -11.64 14.66
N ALA A 666 -36.89 -11.14 14.07
CA ALA A 666 -38.06 -11.93 13.72
C ALA A 666 -38.30 -11.81 12.21
N ALA A 667 -37.43 -12.43 11.41
CA ALA A 667 -37.72 -12.89 10.05
C ALA A 667 -36.57 -13.77 9.56
N VAL A 668 -36.89 -14.71 8.67
CA VAL A 668 -36.02 -15.61 7.89
C VAL A 668 -35.89 -17.03 8.46
N VAL A 669 -36.73 -17.91 7.90
CA VAL A 669 -36.52 -19.36 7.83
C VAL A 669 -36.07 -19.70 6.41
N ALA A 670 -35.08 -20.60 6.33
CA ALA A 670 -34.63 -21.43 5.20
C ALA A 670 -33.56 -20.90 4.24
N LEU A 671 -32.32 -21.38 4.44
CA LEU A 671 -31.41 -21.87 3.40
C LEU A 671 -30.38 -22.84 4.02
N PRO A 672 -30.14 -24.05 3.46
CA PRO A 672 -29.17 -24.99 4.01
C PRO A 672 -27.76 -24.80 3.43
N LEU A 673 -26.83 -24.75 4.38
CA LEU A 673 -25.39 -24.98 4.34
C LEU A 673 -24.86 -25.90 3.23
N ALA A 674 -24.18 -25.29 2.25
CA ALA A 674 -22.99 -25.86 1.60
C ALA A 674 -21.97 -24.80 1.11
N ALA A 675 -22.32 -23.51 1.12
CA ALA A 675 -21.44 -22.39 0.76
C ALA A 675 -20.99 -21.50 1.96
N ALA A 676 -21.38 -21.86 3.19
CA ALA A 676 -21.20 -21.03 4.39
C ALA A 676 -19.78 -21.03 4.99
N VAL A 677 -18.91 -21.98 4.61
CA VAL A 677 -17.55 -22.05 5.17
C VAL A 677 -16.57 -21.09 4.46
N ALA A 678 -16.85 -20.67 3.22
CA ALA A 678 -16.05 -19.67 2.50
C ALA A 678 -16.57 -18.23 2.69
N MET A 679 -17.88 -18.03 2.84
CA MET A 679 -18.47 -16.70 3.09
C MET A 679 -18.46 -16.30 4.57
N GLY A 680 -18.43 -17.25 5.51
CA GLY A 680 -18.36 -16.96 6.94
C GLY A 680 -17.03 -16.36 7.41
N ALA A 681 -15.90 -16.74 6.80
CA ALA A 681 -14.59 -16.21 7.14
C ALA A 681 -14.42 -14.75 6.66
N GLY A 682 -14.95 -14.41 5.48
CA GLY A 682 -14.90 -13.05 4.94
C GLY A 682 -15.74 -12.06 5.75
N MET A 683 -16.99 -12.41 6.07
CA MET A 683 -17.87 -11.56 6.87
C MET A 683 -17.41 -11.45 8.34
N TYR A 684 -16.83 -12.51 8.91
CA TYR A 684 -16.24 -12.46 10.24
C TYR A 684 -14.98 -11.57 10.27
N GLN A 685 -14.13 -11.64 9.23
CA GLN A 685 -12.96 -10.79 9.12
C GLN A 685 -13.33 -9.32 8.90
N GLU A 686 -14.38 -9.05 8.12
CA GLU A 686 -14.87 -7.68 7.89
C GLU A 686 -15.47 -7.08 9.16
N ALA A 687 -16.25 -7.85 9.92
CA ALA A 687 -16.75 -7.43 11.23
C ALA A 687 -15.62 -7.16 12.24
N GLN A 688 -14.57 -7.99 12.25
CA GLN A 688 -13.37 -7.73 13.06
C GLN A 688 -12.64 -6.47 12.57
N ASN A 689 -12.43 -6.30 11.27
CA ASN A 689 -11.78 -5.11 10.73
C ASN A 689 -12.57 -3.81 11.05
N MET A 690 -13.91 -3.85 11.02
CA MET A 690 -14.74 -2.71 11.44
C MET A 690 -14.62 -2.41 12.94
N LYS A 691 -14.48 -3.45 13.78
CA LYS A 691 -14.21 -3.28 15.22
C LYS A 691 -12.83 -2.64 15.47
N ALA A 692 -11.81 -3.09 14.73
CA ALA A 692 -10.46 -2.52 14.79
C ALA A 692 -10.45 -1.07 14.36
N ASP A 693 -11.16 -0.74 13.29
CA ASP A 693 -11.31 0.63 12.81
C ASP A 693 -11.98 1.54 13.85
N SER A 694 -13.07 1.08 14.47
CA SER A 694 -13.77 1.83 15.51
C SER A 694 -12.87 2.09 16.72
N GLU A 695 -12.09 1.09 17.15
CA GLU A 695 -11.19 1.23 18.29
C GLU A 695 -9.96 2.09 17.98
N ALA A 696 -9.43 1.99 16.75
CA ALA A 696 -8.38 2.87 16.26
C ALA A 696 -8.83 4.33 16.22
N ILE A 697 -10.06 4.60 15.77
CA ILE A 697 -10.67 5.95 15.78
C ILE A 697 -10.80 6.46 17.23
N ALA A 698 -11.37 5.65 18.12
CA ALA A 698 -11.56 6.01 19.53
C ALA A 698 -10.24 6.27 20.25
N THR A 699 -9.15 5.62 19.83
CA THR A 699 -7.80 5.78 20.40
C THR A 699 -7.06 6.97 19.79
N ALA A 700 -7.08 7.12 18.46
CA ALA A 700 -6.27 8.11 17.74
C ALA A 700 -6.75 9.54 17.92
N LEU A 701 -8.06 9.80 17.88
CA LEU A 701 -8.60 11.16 18.00
C LEU A 701 -8.20 11.88 19.30
N PRO A 702 -8.39 11.29 20.50
CA PRO A 702 -7.95 11.94 21.74
C PRO A 702 -6.41 11.96 21.87
N ALA A 703 -5.70 10.97 21.32
CA ALA A 703 -4.24 10.92 21.35
C ALA A 703 -3.62 12.04 20.51
N ARG A 704 -4.16 12.29 19.31
CA ARG A 704 -3.72 13.36 18.41
C ARG A 704 -3.82 14.74 19.06
N LYS A 705 -4.98 15.04 19.66
CA LYS A 705 -5.19 16.31 20.38
C LYS A 705 -4.20 16.46 21.53
N LYS A 706 -4.02 15.41 22.35
CA LYS A 706 -3.05 15.42 23.45
C LYS A 706 -1.61 15.58 22.97
N ALA A 707 -1.24 14.97 21.84
CA ALA A 707 0.09 15.10 21.26
C ALA A 707 0.36 16.53 20.79
N ALA A 708 -0.61 17.17 20.12
CA ALA A 708 -0.52 18.55 19.69
C ALA A 708 -0.39 19.52 20.87
N GLU A 709 -1.18 19.33 21.93
CA GLU A 709 -1.13 20.14 23.16
C GLU A 709 0.20 19.96 23.92
N ALA A 710 0.68 18.72 24.06
CA ALA A 710 1.94 18.41 24.72
C ALA A 710 3.16 18.98 23.95
N ALA A 711 3.20 18.79 22.63
CA ALA A 711 4.26 19.35 21.80
C ALA A 711 4.27 20.89 21.80
N ALA A 712 3.09 21.50 21.80
CA ALA A 712 2.96 22.96 21.91
C ALA A 712 3.44 23.48 23.27
N SER A 713 3.14 22.76 24.36
CA SER A 713 3.62 23.08 25.71
C SER A 713 5.13 22.95 25.82
N TYR A 714 5.69 21.83 25.33
CA TYR A 714 7.12 21.57 25.31
C TYR A 714 7.89 22.64 24.52
N ALA A 715 7.45 22.93 23.29
CA ALA A 715 8.07 23.95 22.46
C ALA A 715 8.00 25.33 23.11
N LYS A 716 6.88 25.66 23.77
CA LYS A 716 6.69 26.95 24.46
C LYS A 716 7.67 27.10 25.61
N THR A 717 7.92 26.04 26.38
CA THR A 717 8.93 26.06 27.45
C THR A 717 10.35 26.17 26.88
N MET A 718 10.67 25.43 25.82
CA MET A 718 12.00 25.45 25.18
C MET A 718 12.33 26.77 24.47
N THR A 719 11.33 27.58 24.12
CA THR A 719 11.52 28.92 23.52
C THR A 719 11.22 30.07 24.49
N GLY A 720 11.10 29.81 25.80
CA GLY A 720 10.96 30.85 26.83
C GLY A 720 9.54 31.44 26.99
N GLY A 721 8.52 30.86 26.36
CA GLY A 721 7.13 31.31 26.44
C GLY A 721 6.37 30.95 27.73
N GLY A 722 7.00 30.31 28.71
CA GLY A 722 6.44 29.99 30.03
C GLY A 722 6.79 28.57 30.53
N SER A 723 6.67 28.35 31.85
CA SER A 723 6.91 27.06 32.51
C SER A 723 5.65 26.21 32.46
N GLY A 724 5.59 25.22 31.57
CA GLY A 724 4.40 24.39 31.36
C GLY A 724 4.69 22.91 31.21
N ASP A 725 5.82 22.54 30.61
CA ASP A 725 6.19 21.13 30.40
C ASP A 725 7.37 20.69 31.28
N ALA A 726 7.14 19.69 32.13
CA ALA A 726 8.14 19.19 33.07
C ALA A 726 9.35 18.53 32.37
N SER A 727 9.14 17.96 31.18
CA SER A 727 10.23 17.33 30.40
C SER A 727 11.11 18.39 29.76
N ALA A 728 10.52 19.48 29.25
CA ALA A 728 11.26 20.63 28.73
C ALA A 728 12.05 21.34 29.85
N GLU A 729 11.45 21.55 31.02
CA GLU A 729 12.16 22.16 32.17
C GLU A 729 13.32 21.27 32.65
N ALA A 730 13.13 19.95 32.71
CA ALA A 730 14.21 19.03 33.06
C ALA A 730 15.37 19.08 32.05
N GLN A 731 15.06 19.22 30.77
CA GLN A 731 16.07 19.32 29.72
C GLN A 731 16.80 20.67 29.76
N LEU A 732 16.09 21.77 29.99
CA LEU A 732 16.71 23.08 30.22
C LEU A 732 17.60 23.05 31.46
N ALA A 733 17.14 22.47 32.56
CA ALA A 733 17.94 22.32 33.78
C ALA A 733 19.23 21.51 33.52
N GLN A 734 19.15 20.44 32.73
CA GLN A 734 20.32 19.64 32.36
C GLN A 734 21.30 20.41 31.45
N ILE A 735 20.79 21.23 30.53
CA ILE A 735 21.61 22.10 29.68
C ILE A 735 22.31 23.15 30.55
N MET A 736 21.57 23.80 31.45
CA MET A 736 22.12 24.78 32.40
C MET A 736 23.19 24.16 33.30
N GLU A 737 22.96 22.94 33.81
CA GLU A 737 23.92 22.22 34.65
C GLU A 737 25.22 21.89 33.90
N LYS A 738 25.13 21.45 32.63
CA LYS A 738 26.30 21.07 31.82
C LYS A 738 27.07 22.26 31.25
N SER A 739 26.40 23.36 30.96
CA SER A 739 27.00 24.53 30.32
C SER A 739 27.33 25.67 31.29
N HIS A 740 26.90 25.55 32.56
CA HIS A 740 26.89 26.63 33.54
C HIS A 740 26.16 27.91 33.06
N ALA A 741 25.32 27.78 32.03
CA ALA A 741 24.59 28.90 31.44
C ALA A 741 23.35 29.27 32.27
N THR A 742 22.97 30.53 32.22
CA THR A 742 21.67 30.98 32.72
C THR A 742 20.53 30.39 31.88
N ARG A 743 19.30 30.40 32.42
CA ARG A 743 18.13 29.83 31.71
C ARG A 743 17.90 30.50 30.36
N GLU A 744 18.12 31.81 30.27
CA GLU A 744 17.97 32.59 29.04
C GLU A 744 19.03 32.23 27.99
N GLU A 745 20.28 32.04 28.41
CA GLU A 745 21.36 31.59 27.53
C GLU A 745 21.13 30.14 27.05
N ALA A 746 20.63 29.26 27.93
CA ALA A 746 20.26 27.89 27.58
C ALA A 746 19.11 27.86 26.54
N ILE A 747 18.08 28.68 26.72
CA ILE A 747 16.98 28.83 25.74
C ILE A 747 17.51 29.38 24.41
N ALA A 748 18.37 30.40 24.43
CA ALA A 748 18.96 30.96 23.22
C ALA A 748 19.82 29.93 22.48
N ALA A 749 20.59 29.12 23.20
CA ALA A 749 21.36 28.02 22.62
C ALA A 749 20.46 26.93 22.03
N VAL A 750 19.36 26.57 22.70
CA VAL A 750 18.36 25.62 22.20
C VAL A 750 17.69 26.13 20.93
N VAL A 751 17.26 27.39 20.89
CA VAL A 751 16.65 27.99 19.70
C VAL A 751 17.66 28.06 18.55
N LYS A 752 18.92 28.39 18.84
CA LYS A 752 19.99 28.40 17.83
C LYS A 752 20.29 26.99 17.28
N ALA A 753 20.24 25.97 18.12
CA ALA A 753 20.57 24.59 17.74
C ALA A 753 19.39 23.80 17.16
N GLN A 754 18.17 24.07 17.62
CA GLN A 754 16.97 23.28 17.32
C GLN A 754 15.93 24.05 16.49
N GLY A 755 16.16 25.34 16.25
CA GLY A 755 15.33 26.19 15.41
C GLY A 755 14.23 26.92 16.18
N THR A 756 13.29 27.48 15.42
CA THR A 756 12.17 28.26 15.96
C THR A 756 11.16 27.37 16.69
N TYR A 757 10.21 27.98 17.39
CA TYR A 757 9.08 27.30 18.04
C TYR A 757 8.42 26.25 17.14
N ALA A 758 8.21 26.56 15.85
CA ALA A 758 7.61 25.65 14.89
C ALA A 758 8.46 24.38 14.65
N ALA A 759 9.78 24.54 14.54
CA ALA A 759 10.70 23.42 14.33
C ALA A 759 10.75 22.49 15.56
N ILE A 760 10.84 23.08 16.77
CA ILE A 760 10.84 22.33 18.03
C ILE A 760 9.50 21.62 18.24
N ARG A 761 8.38 22.31 17.98
CA ARG A 761 7.02 21.73 18.06
C ARG A 761 6.85 20.58 17.09
N ALA A 762 7.26 20.72 15.83
CA ALA A 762 7.11 19.67 14.82
C ALA A 762 7.89 18.40 15.19
N ARG A 763 9.16 18.57 15.63
CA ARG A 763 10.00 17.44 16.05
C ARG A 763 9.42 16.72 17.28
N GLU A 764 8.97 17.48 18.27
CA GLU A 764 8.39 16.89 19.48
C GLU A 764 7.02 16.27 19.23
N LEU A 765 6.21 16.87 18.35
CA LEU A 765 4.93 16.31 17.93
C LEU A 765 5.12 14.94 17.28
N GLN A 766 6.12 14.80 16.39
CA GLN A 766 6.46 13.54 15.77
C GLN A 766 6.86 12.50 16.81
N ARG A 767 7.77 12.86 17.74
CA ARG A 767 8.23 11.97 18.82
C ARG A 767 7.08 11.46 19.69
N ILE A 768 6.15 12.35 20.05
CA ILE A 768 5.00 12.00 20.89
C ILE A 768 4.01 11.13 20.10
N LYS A 769 3.72 11.45 18.84
CA LYS A 769 2.86 10.63 17.96
C LYS A 769 3.45 9.22 17.79
N ASP A 770 4.75 9.08 17.56
CA ASP A 770 5.42 7.77 17.44
C ASP A 770 5.32 6.95 18.74
N ALA A 771 5.54 7.59 19.91
CA ALA A 771 5.41 6.93 21.21
C ALA A 771 3.96 6.49 21.51
N MET A 772 2.98 7.35 21.19
CA MET A 772 1.56 7.04 21.34
C MET A 772 1.12 5.92 20.41
N PHE A 773 1.59 5.91 19.16
CA PHE A 773 1.35 4.84 18.20
C PHE A 773 1.86 3.50 18.73
N ALA A 774 3.12 3.44 19.16
CA ALA A 774 3.73 2.22 19.69
C ALA A 774 2.98 1.68 20.92
N ARG A 775 2.60 2.58 21.85
CA ARG A 775 1.85 2.19 23.06
C ARG A 775 0.45 1.69 22.75
N ALA A 776 -0.26 2.36 21.85
CA ALA A 776 -1.61 1.96 21.42
C ALA A 776 -1.58 0.61 20.70
N CYS A 777 -0.59 0.38 19.83
CA CYS A 777 -0.39 -0.92 19.18
C CYS A 777 -0.09 -2.03 20.20
N ALA A 778 0.76 -1.78 21.19
CA ALA A 778 1.06 -2.76 22.23
C ALA A 778 -0.14 -3.08 23.13
N ALA A 779 -0.95 -2.07 23.47
CA ALA A 779 -2.16 -2.25 24.27
C ALA A 779 -3.23 -3.05 23.49
N PHE A 780 -3.41 -2.74 22.20
CA PHE A 780 -4.29 -3.48 21.31
C PHE A 780 -3.83 -4.93 21.14
N ASP A 781 -2.53 -5.14 20.92
CA ASP A 781 -1.93 -6.47 20.77
C ASP A 781 -2.16 -7.36 22.00
N GLU A 782 -2.02 -6.79 23.20
CA GLU A 782 -2.22 -7.53 24.44
C GLU A 782 -3.71 -7.74 24.74
N GLY A 783 -4.56 -6.75 24.48
CA GLY A 783 -6.01 -6.82 24.72
C GLY A 783 -6.74 -7.79 23.79
N HIS A 784 -6.24 -7.98 22.57
CA HIS A 784 -6.85 -8.81 21.53
C HIS A 784 -6.08 -10.08 21.20
N LYS A 785 -5.10 -10.45 22.04
CA LYS A 785 -4.27 -11.65 21.83
C LYS A 785 -5.08 -12.94 21.67
N ALA A 786 -6.24 -13.04 22.31
CA ALA A 786 -7.16 -14.17 22.20
C ALA A 786 -8.02 -14.15 20.93
N ASP A 787 -8.15 -12.99 20.27
CA ASP A 787 -8.95 -12.78 19.06
C ASP A 787 -8.12 -13.00 17.77
N PHE A 788 -6.81 -13.24 17.88
CA PHE A 788 -5.91 -13.36 16.73
C PHE A 788 -6.01 -14.73 16.05
N GLY A 789 -6.33 -14.69 14.75
CA GLY A 789 -6.51 -15.84 13.88
C GLY A 789 -5.25 -16.21 13.10
N ILE A 790 -5.45 -16.86 11.95
CA ILE A 790 -4.37 -17.35 11.08
C ILE A 790 -3.67 -16.19 10.35
N LEU A 791 -4.40 -15.12 10.03
CA LEU A 791 -3.87 -13.96 9.29
C LEU A 791 -2.90 -13.16 10.15
N GLU A 792 -3.19 -12.98 11.44
CA GLU A 792 -2.37 -12.20 12.37
C GLU A 792 -1.03 -12.90 12.71
N ARG A 793 -0.92 -14.21 12.42
CA ARG A 793 0.36 -14.96 12.50
C ARG A 793 1.30 -14.65 11.35
N GLN A 794 0.80 -14.10 10.24
CA GLN A 794 1.63 -13.69 9.09
C GLN A 794 2.44 -12.43 9.40
N GLY A 795 2.03 -11.66 10.41
CA GLY A 795 2.80 -10.52 10.88
C GLY A 795 1.93 -9.41 11.47
N PRO A 796 2.57 -8.37 12.02
CA PRO A 796 1.88 -7.23 12.63
C PRO A 796 0.93 -6.48 11.69
N ASP A 797 1.19 -6.53 10.38
CA ASP A 797 0.47 -5.72 9.39
C ASP A 797 -0.70 -6.46 8.72
N TRP A 798 -1.03 -7.66 9.21
CA TRP A 798 -2.06 -8.51 8.61
C TRP A 798 -3.33 -8.59 9.47
N GLY A 799 -4.47 -8.74 8.79
CA GLY A 799 -5.78 -8.99 9.41
C GLY A 799 -6.28 -7.87 10.33
N PHE A 800 -6.88 -8.27 11.45
CA PHE A 800 -7.46 -7.39 12.47
C PHE A 800 -6.40 -6.45 13.09
N ARG A 801 -5.20 -6.99 13.32
CA ARG A 801 -4.03 -6.26 13.84
C ARG A 801 -3.50 -5.23 12.84
N GLY A 802 -3.43 -5.60 11.57
CA GLY A 802 -3.01 -4.70 10.49
C GLY A 802 -3.99 -3.55 10.26
N SER A 803 -5.30 -3.85 10.26
CA SER A 803 -6.35 -2.85 10.07
C SER A 803 -6.32 -1.77 11.16
N TYR A 804 -6.24 -2.19 12.44
CA TYR A 804 -6.08 -1.26 13.57
C TYR A 804 -4.86 -0.35 13.40
N ARG A 805 -3.68 -0.92 13.11
CA ARG A 805 -2.43 -0.17 12.96
C ARG A 805 -2.48 0.81 11.80
N LYS A 806 -3.01 0.40 10.65
CA LYS A 806 -3.14 1.27 9.46
C LYS A 806 -4.07 2.44 9.75
N ARG A 807 -5.23 2.18 10.35
CA ARG A 807 -6.21 3.21 10.68
C ARG A 807 -5.71 4.14 11.79
N LEU A 808 -5.09 3.59 12.83
CA LEU A 808 -4.49 4.36 13.92
C LEU A 808 -3.40 5.29 13.38
N ARG A 809 -2.52 4.81 12.50
CA ARG A 809 -1.47 5.62 11.87
C ARG A 809 -2.07 6.74 11.01
N MET A 810 -3.05 6.40 10.17
CA MET A 810 -3.71 7.38 9.31
C MET A 810 -4.32 8.54 10.12
N ILE A 811 -5.02 8.24 11.22
CA ILE A 811 -5.70 9.27 12.00
C ILE A 811 -4.71 10.06 12.88
N LEU A 812 -3.74 9.38 13.49
CA LEU A 812 -2.79 10.01 14.41
C LEU A 812 -1.78 10.94 13.69
N PHE A 813 -1.40 10.58 12.46
CA PHE A 813 -0.43 11.31 11.65
C PHE A 813 -1.05 12.16 10.53
N ALA A 814 -2.38 12.17 10.37
CA ALA A 814 -3.03 13.13 9.50
C ALA A 814 -2.67 14.56 9.93
N ASP A 815 -2.40 15.42 8.94
CA ASP A 815 -1.92 16.80 9.14
C ASP A 815 -2.84 17.58 10.09
N ASP A 816 -2.21 18.29 11.04
CA ASP A 816 -2.84 19.15 12.05
C ASP A 816 -3.06 20.57 11.59
#